data_AF-A0A3L7USR8-F1
#
_entry.id   AF-A0A3L7USR8-F1
#
_cell.length_a   1.000
_cell.length_b   1.000
_cell.length_c   1.000
_cell.angle_alpha   90.00
_cell.angle_beta   90.00
_cell.angle_gamma   90.00
#
_symmetry.space_group_name_H-M   'P 1'
#
loop_
_entity.id
_entity.type
_entity.pdbx_description
1 polymer ?
#
loop_
_entity_poly.entity_id
_entity_poly.type
_entity_poly.pdbx_seq_one_letter_code
_entity_poly.pdbx_strand_id
1 'polypeptide(L)'
;MPRRLVLTTNGSDFGCRPDLPLHERSFIMPRTSPSHFLRHLGLKWFTLCGVALLSVSCLQPLVADERFDWPGIRGPRWDGISDESGIADSWPAQGPPVLWTRELGQGYSAFIAWGDRIATQYQSLSGQYLICMNANTGKTLWEYRYAWAYDPAGVYPGPRATPTYDDGLIYFASPAGLIGCLDSNTGTLQWSVDLAETFGCELTGFGYACSPTVVDGLVVLPVGCANASMVALEAKTGQVKWRSGDDAGSYAPAFPITFEGRSRVLGYLENVLVCHDLSTGQLLWRHDLSQGYDEHSSWPLYREPHLWISSPFRAGSEMLELTSDPTASVRSLGKQSLMSNDIFSSVLIDGAIYGFDVREAQAKTHRSTRGVFRCIDFMTGEECWSVGDGRPLRQNSTDAPPVTASQDTPLIGHATVIAVDGKLILFNDLGELILARATRERYEELARVSVLSGEISWTQPALSHGRLFVRNQSRAACLFLGDPQSLQQNVRSRAMTTAEIPQTAYFDWASVILGVEPEYAFDLPSMKWLTLWFQICLLGIMCGCLLITAMLTVIPNFRKASRLSRETTFWAIVFLVGAGGTTFLSPMLHEFVFTWPVCLFAVFQPFIDRIVLKRRPMAGHERFQSGLSCVAFLGGCLLYFLTCRRLSLVFEWVFLGGFFAAVPFSLAARHLFRARRWYPFWQVLATALAFTAFFWSSVVYLYLRVR
;
A
#
# COMPACT_ATOMS: atom_id res chain seq x y z
N MET A 1 -39.01 -1.90 -32.28
CA MET A 1 -39.73 -3.05 -32.89
C MET A 1 -38.75 -3.88 -33.70
N PRO A 2 -38.88 -5.20 -33.80
CA PRO A 2 -39.62 -6.15 -32.94
C PRO A 2 -38.68 -7.35 -32.54
N ARG A 3 -38.95 -8.33 -31.65
CA ARG A 3 -40.11 -8.99 -31.03
C ARG A 3 -39.67 -9.48 -29.63
N ARG A 4 -40.39 -9.18 -28.55
CA ARG A 4 -41.44 -10.02 -27.90
C ARG A 4 -40.97 -11.39 -27.40
N LEU A 5 -40.98 -11.58 -26.08
CA LEU A 5 -41.73 -12.68 -25.46
C LEU A 5 -42.17 -12.32 -24.03
N VAL A 6 -43.46 -12.51 -23.80
CA VAL A 6 -44.25 -12.31 -22.57
C VAL A 6 -44.63 -13.68 -22.05
N LEU A 7 -44.52 -13.95 -20.74
CA LEU A 7 -45.24 -14.98 -19.98
C LEU A 7 -45.26 -14.53 -18.50
N THR A 8 -46.27 -13.80 -18.04
CA THR A 8 -47.48 -14.25 -17.31
C THR A 8 -47.26 -14.83 -15.90
N THR A 9 -47.79 -14.10 -14.92
CA THR A 9 -48.06 -14.46 -13.52
C THR A 9 -49.37 -15.23 -13.33
N ASN A 10 -49.60 -15.69 -12.09
CA ASN A 10 -50.79 -16.28 -11.45
C ASN A 10 -50.66 -17.79 -11.23
N GLY A 11 -51.06 -18.39 -10.10
CA GLY A 11 -51.76 -17.99 -8.88
C GLY A 11 -51.68 -19.18 -7.89
N SER A 12 -51.65 -18.92 -6.58
CA SER A 12 -52.79 -19.02 -5.64
C SER A 12 -52.92 -20.38 -4.92
N ASP A 13 -52.80 -20.28 -3.59
CA ASP A 13 -53.54 -20.95 -2.50
C ASP A 13 -53.59 -22.48 -2.34
N PHE A 14 -53.37 -22.89 -1.08
CA PHE A 14 -53.98 -23.98 -0.26
C PHE A 14 -52.96 -24.29 0.85
N GLY A 15 -53.22 -24.35 2.16
CA GLY A 15 -54.42 -24.38 2.98
C GLY A 15 -54.08 -25.15 4.28
N CYS A 16 -54.44 -24.58 5.43
CA CYS A 16 -54.73 -25.21 6.73
C CYS A 16 -53.69 -26.02 7.57
N ARG A 17 -53.58 -25.54 8.83
CA ARG A 17 -53.19 -26.15 10.13
C ARG A 17 -54.01 -27.44 10.49
N PRO A 18 -53.71 -28.25 11.55
CA PRO A 18 -53.32 -27.84 12.91
C PRO A 18 -52.47 -28.80 13.82
N ASP A 19 -52.26 -28.34 15.08
CA ASP A 19 -52.04 -29.03 16.36
C ASP A 19 -50.65 -29.55 16.85
N LEU A 20 -50.03 -28.74 17.76
CA LEU A 20 -49.61 -28.95 19.18
C LEU A 20 -49.15 -30.35 19.70
N PRO A 21 -48.38 -30.49 20.83
CA PRO A 21 -48.18 -29.52 21.93
C PRO A 21 -46.76 -29.39 22.59
N LEU A 22 -46.60 -28.24 23.29
CA LEU A 22 -46.01 -27.98 24.62
C LEU A 22 -44.76 -28.73 25.14
N HIS A 23 -43.72 -27.95 25.51
CA HIS A 23 -43.31 -27.88 26.92
C HIS A 23 -42.64 -26.54 27.27
N GLU A 24 -43.23 -25.86 28.26
CA GLU A 24 -42.73 -24.69 28.97
C GLU A 24 -41.48 -25.03 29.81
N ARG A 25 -40.59 -24.05 29.99
CA ARG A 25 -40.16 -23.60 31.34
C ARG A 25 -39.55 -22.21 31.28
N SER A 26 -40.33 -21.28 31.81
CA SER A 26 -39.99 -19.94 32.24
C SER A 26 -39.14 -19.96 33.53
N PHE A 27 -38.21 -19.02 33.66
CA PHE A 27 -37.68 -18.59 34.95
C PHE A 27 -37.71 -17.07 35.01
N ILE A 28 -38.44 -16.56 36.01
CA ILE A 28 -38.69 -15.16 36.30
C ILE A 28 -38.05 -14.85 37.67
N MET A 29 -37.13 -13.87 37.66
CA MET A 29 -36.89 -12.78 38.65
C MET A 29 -36.44 -13.11 40.09
N PRO A 30 -35.79 -12.16 40.84
CA PRO A 30 -36.22 -10.75 40.93
C PRO A 30 -35.18 -9.62 41.04
N ARG A 31 -35.67 -8.45 40.61
CA ARG A 31 -35.25 -7.10 41.03
C ARG A 31 -35.61 -6.87 42.50
N THR A 32 -34.73 -6.22 43.26
CA THR A 32 -35.11 -5.43 44.44
C THR A 32 -34.18 -4.23 44.65
N SER A 33 -34.79 -3.06 44.81
CA SER A 33 -34.38 -1.81 45.47
C SER A 33 -35.71 -1.17 45.93
N PRO A 34 -35.88 -0.44 47.06
CA PRO A 34 -34.94 0.55 47.62
C PRO A 34 -34.90 0.74 49.17
N SER A 35 -33.93 1.56 49.60
CA SER A 35 -33.89 2.51 50.76
C SER A 35 -34.49 2.17 52.14
N HIS A 36 -33.66 2.28 53.18
CA HIS A 36 -33.83 3.01 54.47
C HIS A 36 -33.10 2.27 55.60
N PHE A 37 -32.03 2.85 56.16
CA PHE A 37 -31.98 3.09 57.61
C PHE A 37 -30.83 4.03 58.00
N LEU A 38 -31.19 4.96 58.87
CA LEU A 38 -30.39 6.02 59.47
C LEU A 38 -29.92 5.55 60.87
N ARG A 39 -28.80 6.15 61.31
CA ARG A 39 -28.42 6.47 62.71
C ARG A 39 -27.79 5.39 63.60
N HIS A 40 -26.56 5.70 64.01
CA HIS A 40 -26.03 5.90 65.37
C HIS A 40 -24.56 5.43 65.33
N LEU A 41 -23.51 6.14 65.78
CA LEU A 41 -23.26 7.11 66.84
C LEU A 41 -22.34 8.23 66.23
N GLY A 42 -22.38 9.52 66.54
CA GLY A 42 -22.73 10.18 67.79
C GLY A 42 -21.56 10.15 68.79
N LEU A 43 -20.51 10.97 68.60
CA LEU A 43 -19.88 11.68 69.73
C LEU A 43 -19.08 12.91 69.26
N LYS A 44 -19.47 14.06 69.83
CA LYS A 44 -18.90 15.40 69.64
C LYS A 44 -17.65 15.57 70.49
N TRP A 45 -16.60 16.21 69.96
CA TRP A 45 -15.69 17.04 70.75
C TRP A 45 -15.42 18.36 70.03
N PHE A 46 -15.39 19.42 70.85
CA PHE A 46 -15.41 20.84 70.50
C PHE A 46 -14.11 21.35 69.87
N THR A 47 -14.29 22.20 68.86
CA THR A 47 -13.65 23.52 68.61
C THR A 47 -12.18 23.73 69.00
N LEU A 48 -11.30 23.95 68.01
CA LEU A 48 -10.29 25.00 68.09
C LEU A 48 -9.82 25.48 66.71
N CYS A 49 -9.60 26.79 66.66
CA CYS A 49 -9.30 27.68 65.54
C CYS A 49 -8.29 27.18 64.49
N GLY A 50 -8.60 27.48 63.22
CA GLY A 50 -7.64 27.51 62.13
C GLY A 50 -8.34 27.78 60.80
N VAL A 51 -8.47 29.07 60.42
CA VAL A 51 -8.81 29.44 59.05
C VAL A 51 -7.63 29.05 58.16
N ALA A 52 -7.62 27.80 57.70
CA ALA A 52 -6.84 27.41 56.55
C ALA A 52 -7.70 27.72 55.32
N LEU A 53 -7.39 28.83 54.64
CA LEU A 53 -7.73 29.01 53.24
C LEU A 53 -7.12 27.83 52.48
N LEU A 54 -7.89 26.77 52.31
CA LEU A 54 -7.64 25.77 51.29
C LEU A 54 -7.87 26.49 49.96
N SER A 55 -6.79 27.07 49.43
CA SER A 55 -6.65 27.28 48.00
C SER A 55 -6.84 25.91 47.36
N VAL A 56 -8.07 25.60 46.98
CA VAL A 56 -8.36 24.62 45.94
C VAL A 56 -7.72 25.24 44.71
N SER A 57 -6.43 24.95 44.52
CA SER A 57 -5.79 25.08 43.23
C SER A 57 -6.61 24.18 42.31
N CYS A 58 -7.53 24.78 41.56
CA CYS A 58 -8.08 24.17 40.37
C CYS A 58 -6.89 23.60 39.62
N LEU A 59 -6.75 22.27 39.64
CA LEU A 59 -6.10 21.55 38.56
C LEU A 59 -6.94 21.87 37.34
N GLN A 60 -6.63 23.00 36.69
CA GLN A 60 -6.97 23.16 35.30
C GLN A 60 -6.34 21.94 34.62
N PRO A 61 -7.12 21.10 33.91
CA PRO A 61 -6.49 20.14 33.03
C PRO A 61 -5.50 20.94 32.18
N LEU A 62 -4.28 20.42 32.05
CA LEU A 62 -3.32 20.96 31.09
C LEU A 62 -4.03 20.85 29.74
N VAL A 63 -4.69 21.91 29.30
CA VAL A 63 -5.23 21.99 27.95
C VAL A 63 -3.97 22.01 27.11
N ALA A 64 -3.66 20.85 26.53
CA ALA A 64 -2.62 20.71 25.53
C ALA A 64 -2.86 21.81 24.48
N ASP A 65 -1.79 22.46 24.05
CA ASP A 65 -1.90 23.56 23.09
C ASP A 65 -2.35 22.97 21.76
N GLU A 66 -3.64 23.15 21.40
CA GLU A 66 -4.22 22.63 20.16
C GLU A 66 -3.43 23.03 18.91
N ARG A 67 -2.62 24.11 19.01
CA ARG A 67 -1.69 24.53 17.94
C ARG A 67 -0.65 23.47 17.58
N PHE A 68 -0.34 22.53 18.47
CA PHE A 68 0.64 21.46 18.26
C PHE A 68 -0.02 20.09 18.05
N ASP A 69 -1.32 20.07 17.74
CA ASP A 69 -2.01 18.86 17.31
C ASP A 69 -1.69 18.53 15.84
N TRP A 70 -1.91 17.26 15.48
CA TRP A 70 -1.73 16.74 14.13
C TRP A 70 -3.02 16.07 13.68
N PRO A 71 -4.09 16.85 13.43
CA PRO A 71 -5.46 16.34 13.34
C PRO A 71 -5.72 15.52 12.07
N GLY A 72 -4.92 15.68 11.03
CA GLY A 72 -5.09 15.00 9.75
C GLY A 72 -3.75 14.64 9.10
N ILE A 73 -3.83 13.97 7.95
CA ILE A 73 -2.65 13.69 7.14
C ILE A 73 -1.95 15.00 6.77
N ARG A 74 -0.61 15.02 6.84
CA ARG A 74 0.23 16.21 6.64
C ARG A 74 -0.05 17.39 7.61
N GLY A 75 -0.71 17.14 8.74
CA GLY A 75 -0.83 18.11 9.83
C GLY A 75 -1.97 19.10 9.67
N PRO A 76 -2.03 20.14 10.51
CA PRO A 76 -3.20 21.02 10.66
C PRO A 76 -3.53 21.86 9.42
N ARG A 77 -2.57 22.04 8.51
CA ARG A 77 -2.71 22.81 7.26
C ARG A 77 -2.54 21.98 5.99
N TRP A 78 -2.41 20.65 6.13
CA TRP A 78 -2.13 19.72 5.02
C TRP A 78 -0.82 19.97 4.24
N ASP A 79 0.07 20.84 4.76
CA ASP A 79 1.30 21.27 4.11
C ASP A 79 2.55 20.49 4.57
N GLY A 80 2.43 19.65 5.60
CA GLY A 80 3.54 18.90 6.17
C GLY A 80 4.45 19.76 7.05
N ILE A 81 3.97 20.91 7.54
CA ILE A 81 4.74 21.86 8.34
C ILE A 81 4.14 21.92 9.76
N SER A 82 5.00 21.81 10.77
CA SER A 82 4.67 22.03 12.18
C SER A 82 5.24 23.36 12.67
N ASP A 83 4.45 24.07 13.47
CA ASP A 83 4.87 25.31 14.13
C ASP A 83 5.53 25.03 15.49
N GLU A 84 5.75 23.76 15.85
CA GLU A 84 6.48 23.38 17.04
C GLU A 84 7.93 23.88 17.02
N SER A 85 8.48 24.08 18.22
CA SER A 85 9.86 24.49 18.44
C SER A 85 10.50 23.64 19.54
N GLY A 86 11.82 23.76 19.69
CA GLY A 86 12.56 22.98 20.69
C GLY A 86 12.84 21.54 20.26
N ILE A 87 12.88 21.30 18.95
CA ILE A 87 13.36 20.05 18.37
C ILE A 87 14.88 20.02 18.51
N ALA A 88 15.41 18.95 19.08
CA ALA A 88 16.84 18.82 19.36
C ALA A 88 17.67 18.94 18.07
N ASP A 89 18.83 19.60 18.13
CA ASP A 89 19.78 19.69 17.01
C ASP A 89 20.64 18.43 16.83
N SER A 90 20.60 17.52 17.80
CA SER A 90 21.31 16.24 17.75
C SER A 90 20.64 15.23 18.68
N TRP A 91 20.90 13.95 18.44
CA TRP A 91 20.46 12.87 19.31
C TRP A 91 21.65 12.17 19.96
N PRO A 92 21.45 11.51 21.12
CA PRO A 92 22.42 10.54 21.63
C PRO A 92 22.77 9.48 20.58
N ALA A 93 23.91 8.81 20.74
CA ALA A 93 24.34 7.72 19.83
C ALA A 93 23.31 6.58 19.71
N GLN A 94 22.43 6.44 20.70
CA GLN A 94 21.36 5.44 20.74
C GLN A 94 20.01 5.98 20.21
N GLY A 95 20.03 7.11 19.52
CA GLY A 95 18.85 7.79 18.99
C GLY A 95 18.09 8.65 20.02
N PRO A 96 17.00 9.28 19.58
CA PRO A 96 16.09 9.99 20.48
C PRO A 96 15.34 9.01 21.40
N PRO A 97 14.89 9.46 22.60
CA PRO A 97 14.15 8.61 23.51
C PRO A 97 12.90 8.00 22.85
N VAL A 98 12.75 6.69 22.97
CA VAL A 98 11.58 5.94 22.48
C VAL A 98 10.60 5.80 23.64
N LEU A 99 9.41 6.39 23.52
CA LEU A 99 8.41 6.39 24.60
C LEU A 99 7.64 5.08 24.68
N TRP A 100 7.35 4.46 23.54
CA TRP A 100 6.73 3.14 23.44
C TRP A 100 6.90 2.58 22.03
N THR A 101 6.75 1.25 21.94
CA THR A 101 6.64 0.50 20.68
C THR A 101 5.41 -0.40 20.73
N ARG A 102 4.87 -0.75 19.57
CA ARG A 102 3.68 -1.60 19.49
C ARG A 102 3.62 -2.35 18.16
N GLU A 103 3.32 -3.65 18.24
CA GLU A 103 2.80 -4.40 17.09
C GLU A 103 1.31 -4.10 16.92
N LEU A 104 0.91 -3.77 15.70
CA LEU A 104 -0.48 -3.53 15.33
C LEU A 104 -0.93 -4.61 14.36
N GLY A 105 -0.94 -4.27 13.08
CA GLY A 105 -1.29 -5.13 11.97
C GLY A 105 -1.17 -4.34 10.67
N GLN A 106 -1.46 -4.98 9.56
CA GLN A 106 -1.17 -4.46 8.23
C GLN A 106 -1.92 -3.15 7.94
N GLY A 107 -1.25 -2.20 7.30
CA GLY A 107 -1.88 -1.00 6.75
C GLY A 107 -0.86 0.12 6.52
N TYR A 108 -1.32 1.15 5.80
CA TYR A 108 -0.53 2.32 5.39
C TYR A 108 -1.09 3.64 5.92
N SER A 109 -2.17 3.59 6.71
CA SER A 109 -2.75 4.73 7.42
C SER A 109 -1.73 5.36 8.35
N ALA A 110 -1.49 6.67 8.25
CA ALA A 110 -0.64 7.40 9.18
C ALA A 110 -1.30 7.56 10.56
N PHE A 111 -0.58 8.15 11.51
CA PHE A 111 -1.17 8.61 12.77
C PHE A 111 -1.79 9.99 12.61
N ILE A 112 -2.84 10.24 13.38
CA ILE A 112 -3.27 11.57 13.81
C ILE A 112 -3.11 11.70 15.31
N ALA A 113 -2.96 12.93 15.79
CA ALA A 113 -2.77 13.23 17.21
C ALA A 113 -3.58 14.46 17.60
N TRP A 114 -4.24 14.38 18.77
CA TRP A 114 -4.88 15.54 19.40
C TRP A 114 -4.76 15.40 20.92
N GLY A 115 -4.23 16.42 21.58
CA GLY A 115 -3.92 16.42 23.01
C GLY A 115 -3.09 15.22 23.46
N ASP A 116 -3.69 14.32 24.25
CA ASP A 116 -3.06 13.11 24.78
C ASP A 116 -3.47 11.82 24.04
N ARG A 117 -4.09 11.95 22.87
CA ARG A 117 -4.62 10.85 22.06
C ARG A 117 -3.97 10.79 20.70
N ILE A 118 -3.91 9.57 20.18
CA ILE A 118 -3.57 9.30 18.78
C ILE A 118 -4.54 8.30 18.19
N ALA A 119 -4.73 8.34 16.88
CA ALA A 119 -5.49 7.32 16.16
C ALA A 119 -4.85 6.95 14.82
N THR A 120 -5.12 5.72 14.37
CA THR A 120 -4.71 5.21 13.06
C THR A 120 -5.59 4.04 12.65
N GLN A 121 -5.53 3.60 11.40
CA GLN A 121 -6.23 2.40 10.93
C GLN A 121 -5.27 1.22 10.70
N TYR A 122 -5.70 0.00 11.01
CA TYR A 122 -4.93 -1.21 10.73
C TYR A 122 -5.85 -2.39 10.40
N GLN A 123 -5.27 -3.49 9.91
CA GLN A 123 -5.98 -4.74 9.75
C GLN A 123 -5.23 -5.93 10.34
N SER A 124 -5.98 -6.95 10.70
CA SER A 124 -5.50 -8.28 11.05
C SER A 124 -6.39 -9.33 10.37
N LEU A 125 -6.13 -10.61 10.62
CA LEU A 125 -7.00 -11.69 10.13
C LEU A 125 -8.44 -11.58 10.65
N SER A 126 -8.68 -10.91 11.78
CA SER A 126 -10.02 -10.75 12.35
C SER A 126 -10.81 -9.59 11.74
N GLY A 127 -10.17 -8.67 11.02
CA GLY A 127 -10.84 -7.57 10.35
C GLY A 127 -9.98 -6.33 10.16
N GLN A 128 -10.65 -5.25 9.79
CA GLN A 128 -10.08 -3.91 9.69
C GLN A 128 -10.64 -3.01 10.80
N TYR A 129 -9.79 -2.14 11.34
CA TYR A 129 -10.03 -1.43 12.58
C TYR A 129 -9.54 0.03 12.50
N LEU A 130 -10.30 0.94 13.09
CA LEU A 130 -9.81 2.23 13.56
C LEU A 130 -9.50 2.10 15.05
N ILE A 131 -8.29 2.48 15.47
CA ILE A 131 -7.84 2.38 16.86
C ILE A 131 -7.48 3.75 17.41
N CYS A 132 -7.93 4.05 18.63
CA CYS A 132 -7.47 5.19 19.40
C CYS A 132 -6.63 4.72 20.58
N MET A 133 -5.51 5.41 20.82
CA MET A 133 -4.54 5.08 21.85
C MET A 133 -4.14 6.32 22.63
N ASN A 134 -3.64 6.10 23.84
CA ASN A 134 -2.99 7.15 24.62
C ASN A 134 -1.62 7.46 24.00
N ALA A 135 -1.39 8.73 23.65
CA ALA A 135 -0.20 9.21 22.95
C ALA A 135 1.11 8.95 23.72
N ASN A 136 1.06 8.95 25.06
CA ASN A 136 2.25 8.78 25.90
C ASN A 136 2.62 7.31 26.16
N THR A 137 1.69 6.38 25.98
CA THR A 137 1.87 4.98 26.40
C THR A 137 1.59 3.95 25.32
N GLY A 138 0.96 4.34 24.21
CA GLY A 138 0.56 3.43 23.14
C GLY A 138 -0.60 2.47 23.52
N LYS A 139 -1.16 2.61 24.73
CA LYS A 139 -2.25 1.77 25.21
C LYS A 139 -3.55 2.11 24.50
N THR A 140 -4.27 1.08 24.05
CA THR A 140 -5.60 1.22 23.46
C THR A 140 -6.56 1.89 24.45
N LEU A 141 -7.26 2.91 23.99
CA LEU A 141 -8.37 3.54 24.69
C LEU A 141 -9.69 2.93 24.20
N TRP A 142 -9.85 2.82 22.88
CA TRP A 142 -10.94 2.13 22.22
C TRP A 142 -10.52 1.67 20.83
N GLU A 143 -11.30 0.75 20.26
CA GLU A 143 -11.11 0.22 18.92
C GLU A 143 -12.46 -0.06 18.27
N TYR A 144 -12.59 0.26 16.97
CA TYR A 144 -13.81 0.06 16.19
C TYR A 144 -13.51 -0.77 14.96
N ARG A 145 -14.16 -1.93 14.84
CA ARG A 145 -14.06 -2.83 13.68
C ARG A 145 -15.10 -2.48 12.64
N TYR A 146 -14.68 -2.06 11.45
CA TYR A 146 -15.60 -1.63 10.39
C TYR A 146 -15.74 -2.63 9.22
N ALA A 147 -14.78 -3.55 9.03
CA ALA A 147 -14.84 -4.51 7.91
C ALA A 147 -14.04 -5.79 8.16
N TRP A 148 -14.17 -6.76 7.25
CA TRP A 148 -13.24 -7.89 7.12
C TRP A 148 -11.92 -7.46 6.50
N ALA A 149 -10.87 -8.26 6.67
CA ALA A 149 -9.54 -8.00 6.09
C ALA A 149 -9.65 -7.75 4.57
N TYR A 150 -8.96 -6.73 4.10
CA TYR A 150 -8.95 -6.31 2.71
C TYR A 150 -7.61 -6.64 2.06
N ASP A 151 -7.67 -7.42 0.99
CA ASP A 151 -6.54 -7.74 0.11
C ASP A 151 -7.05 -7.96 -1.32
N PRO A 152 -7.10 -6.89 -2.16
CA PRO A 152 -7.51 -7.01 -3.55
C PRO A 152 -6.35 -7.63 -4.30
N ALA A 153 -6.44 -8.94 -4.55
CA ALA A 153 -5.47 -9.67 -5.36
C ALA A 153 -3.98 -9.51 -4.93
N GLY A 154 -3.66 -9.10 -3.70
CA GLY A 154 -2.31 -9.22 -3.10
C GLY A 154 -1.52 -7.95 -2.96
N VAL A 155 -2.03 -6.86 -3.48
CA VAL A 155 -1.26 -5.65 -3.68
C VAL A 155 -1.78 -4.64 -2.66
N TYR A 156 -0.91 -4.28 -1.72
CA TYR A 156 -1.17 -3.37 -0.59
C TYR A 156 -2.29 -3.86 0.35
N PRO A 157 -2.00 -4.70 1.36
CA PRO A 157 -3.01 -5.13 2.33
C PRO A 157 -3.36 -4.00 3.33
N GLY A 158 -4.64 -3.87 3.66
CA GLY A 158 -5.13 -3.02 4.76
C GLY A 158 -5.45 -1.56 4.41
N PRO A 159 -5.87 -0.78 5.42
CA PRO A 159 -6.28 0.62 5.23
C PRO A 159 -5.11 1.52 4.84
N ARG A 160 -5.36 2.40 3.86
CA ARG A 160 -4.40 3.39 3.33
C ARG A 160 -4.71 4.82 3.76
N ALA A 161 -5.99 5.17 3.74
CA ALA A 161 -6.43 6.48 4.19
C ALA A 161 -6.06 6.71 5.67
N THR A 162 -5.63 7.92 5.97
CA THR A 162 -5.39 8.39 7.33
C THR A 162 -6.70 8.99 7.85
N PRO A 163 -7.11 8.68 9.10
CA PRO A 163 -8.29 9.33 9.66
C PRO A 163 -8.05 10.84 9.84
N THR A 164 -9.11 11.60 10.07
CA THR A 164 -9.04 13.03 10.39
C THR A 164 -9.85 13.30 11.65
N TYR A 165 -9.27 14.02 12.61
CA TYR A 165 -9.92 14.52 13.81
C TYR A 165 -10.41 15.95 13.57
N ASP A 166 -11.67 16.22 13.92
CA ASP A 166 -12.25 17.56 13.91
C ASP A 166 -13.35 17.66 14.98
N ASP A 167 -13.29 18.67 15.83
CA ASP A 167 -14.29 19.01 16.86
C ASP A 167 -14.89 17.78 17.61
N GLY A 168 -14.03 16.93 18.17
CA GLY A 168 -14.45 15.77 18.95
C GLY A 168 -14.93 14.56 18.13
N LEU A 169 -14.86 14.61 16.81
CA LEU A 169 -15.21 13.53 15.89
C LEU A 169 -13.97 13.01 15.14
N ILE A 170 -14.01 11.75 14.74
CA ILE A 170 -12.99 11.13 13.89
C ILE A 170 -13.63 10.57 12.64
N TYR A 171 -13.12 11.01 11.50
CA TYR A 171 -13.55 10.60 10.17
C TYR A 171 -12.55 9.61 9.61
N PHE A 172 -13.02 8.49 9.07
CA PHE A 172 -12.17 7.47 8.47
C PHE A 172 -12.71 6.99 7.13
N ALA A 173 -11.82 6.42 6.33
CA ALA A 173 -12.15 5.79 5.07
C ALA A 173 -11.53 4.40 4.98
N SER A 174 -12.33 3.40 4.61
CA SER A 174 -11.87 2.04 4.35
C SER A 174 -11.41 1.87 2.90
N PRO A 175 -10.55 0.88 2.61
CA PRO A 175 -10.15 0.55 1.23
C PRO A 175 -11.30 0.18 0.29
N ALA A 176 -12.44 -0.25 0.84
CA ALA A 176 -13.63 -0.60 0.05
C ALA A 176 -14.55 0.61 -0.21
N GLY A 177 -14.22 1.80 0.31
CA GLY A 177 -15.04 3.00 0.12
C GLY A 177 -16.05 3.27 1.23
N LEU A 178 -16.03 2.53 2.33
CA LEU A 178 -16.82 2.88 3.52
C LEU A 178 -16.20 4.10 4.20
N ILE A 179 -16.94 5.21 4.24
CA ILE A 179 -16.63 6.41 5.01
C ILE A 179 -17.42 6.36 6.31
N GLY A 180 -16.79 6.69 7.43
CA GLY A 180 -17.48 6.73 8.72
C GLY A 180 -17.02 7.87 9.60
N CYS A 181 -17.87 8.20 10.57
CA CYS A 181 -17.61 9.17 11.61
C CYS A 181 -17.85 8.52 12.97
N LEU A 182 -16.86 8.60 13.86
CA LEU A 182 -16.94 8.13 15.23
C LEU A 182 -16.81 9.29 16.23
N ASP A 183 -17.42 9.13 17.40
CA ASP A 183 -17.08 9.95 18.56
C ASP A 183 -15.62 9.67 18.98
N SER A 184 -14.79 10.71 19.07
CA SER A 184 -13.35 10.58 19.36
C SER A 184 -13.04 10.03 20.75
N ASN A 185 -13.97 10.19 21.71
CA ASN A 185 -13.75 9.80 23.10
C ASN A 185 -14.05 8.32 23.34
N THR A 186 -15.09 7.80 22.68
CA THR A 186 -15.67 6.48 22.93
C THR A 186 -15.52 5.51 21.78
N GLY A 187 -15.25 5.98 20.56
CA GLY A 187 -15.22 5.16 19.35
C GLY A 187 -16.61 4.70 18.89
N THR A 188 -17.69 5.34 19.35
CA THR A 188 -19.06 5.03 18.90
C THR A 188 -19.34 5.61 17.53
N LEU A 189 -19.88 4.77 16.63
CA LEU A 189 -20.30 5.19 15.29
C LEU A 189 -21.45 6.20 15.35
N GLN A 190 -21.24 7.34 14.71
CA GLN A 190 -22.26 8.38 14.52
C GLN A 190 -23.00 8.18 13.20
N TRP A 191 -22.24 7.99 12.11
CA TRP A 191 -22.78 7.71 10.79
C TRP A 191 -21.74 7.00 9.91
N SER A 192 -22.22 6.36 8.84
CA SER A 192 -21.37 5.80 7.79
C SER A 192 -22.05 5.86 6.42
N VAL A 193 -21.26 6.01 5.37
CA VAL A 193 -21.69 6.03 3.97
C VAL A 193 -20.77 5.14 3.14
N ASP A 194 -21.33 4.20 2.40
CA ASP A 194 -20.57 3.41 1.42
C ASP A 194 -20.59 4.15 0.06
N LEU A 195 -19.42 4.61 -0.39
CA LEU A 195 -19.32 5.41 -1.62
C LEU A 195 -19.71 4.60 -2.86
N ALA A 196 -19.30 3.34 -2.95
CA ALA A 196 -19.54 2.49 -4.11
C ALA A 196 -21.04 2.17 -4.23
N GLU A 197 -21.71 1.85 -3.13
CA GLU A 197 -23.16 1.63 -3.09
C GLU A 197 -23.94 2.92 -3.38
N THR A 198 -23.55 4.03 -2.75
CA THR A 198 -24.27 5.31 -2.84
C THR A 198 -24.20 5.92 -4.25
N PHE A 199 -23.07 5.78 -4.93
CA PHE A 199 -22.84 6.38 -6.24
C PHE A 199 -22.83 5.37 -7.40
N GLY A 200 -22.96 4.07 -7.10
CA GLY A 200 -23.16 3.00 -8.08
C GLY A 200 -21.95 2.78 -9.00
N CYS A 201 -20.73 2.85 -8.47
CA CYS A 201 -19.51 2.70 -9.26
C CYS A 201 -18.43 1.86 -8.55
N GLU A 202 -17.47 1.36 -9.32
CA GLU A 202 -16.21 0.85 -8.77
C GLU A 202 -15.26 2.03 -8.50
N LEU A 203 -14.60 2.01 -7.35
CA LEU A 203 -13.64 3.05 -6.96
C LEU A 203 -12.26 2.78 -7.61
N THR A 204 -11.18 3.04 -6.90
CA THR A 204 -9.81 2.88 -7.40
C THR A 204 -9.33 1.42 -7.40
N GLY A 205 -8.46 1.08 -8.36
CA GLY A 205 -7.97 -0.29 -8.58
C GLY A 205 -7.14 -0.89 -7.45
N PHE A 206 -6.45 -0.08 -6.64
CA PHE A 206 -5.69 -0.53 -5.46
C PHE A 206 -6.46 -0.35 -4.13
N GLY A 207 -7.77 -0.06 -4.23
CA GLY A 207 -8.61 0.29 -3.10
C GLY A 207 -8.46 1.75 -2.68
N TYR A 208 -9.51 2.27 -2.07
CA TYR A 208 -9.65 3.68 -1.72
C TYR A 208 -8.58 4.13 -0.72
N ALA A 209 -7.88 5.23 -1.03
CA ALA A 209 -6.78 5.75 -0.21
C ALA A 209 -6.94 7.22 0.21
N CYS A 210 -7.95 7.93 -0.30
CA CYS A 210 -8.15 9.33 0.01
C CYS A 210 -8.56 9.49 1.47
N SER A 211 -7.73 10.20 2.23
CA SER A 211 -8.01 10.58 3.63
C SER A 211 -9.17 11.59 3.66
N PRO A 212 -10.15 11.47 4.56
CA PRO A 212 -11.26 12.43 4.63
C PRO A 212 -10.77 13.85 4.92
N THR A 213 -11.00 14.79 4.00
CA THR A 213 -10.66 16.20 4.22
C THR A 213 -11.80 16.90 4.91
N VAL A 214 -11.60 17.32 6.17
CA VAL A 214 -12.63 17.97 6.98
C VAL A 214 -12.36 19.46 7.03
N VAL A 215 -13.31 20.27 6.55
CA VAL A 215 -13.19 21.74 6.50
C VAL A 215 -14.58 22.37 6.43
N ASP A 216 -14.79 23.47 7.17
CA ASP A 216 -16.05 24.24 7.18
C ASP A 216 -17.32 23.38 7.41
N GLY A 217 -17.23 22.36 8.27
CA GLY A 217 -18.32 21.44 8.57
C GLY A 217 -18.65 20.44 7.45
N LEU A 218 -17.74 20.26 6.49
CA LEU A 218 -17.85 19.32 5.39
C LEU A 218 -16.75 18.27 5.44
N VAL A 219 -17.08 17.06 4.98
CA VAL A 219 -16.12 16.01 4.64
C VAL A 219 -16.04 15.94 3.12
N VAL A 220 -14.94 16.41 2.55
CA VAL A 220 -14.73 16.47 1.09
C VAL A 220 -13.86 15.30 0.63
N LEU A 221 -14.33 14.60 -0.40
CA LEU A 221 -13.79 13.34 -0.87
C LEU A 221 -13.70 13.32 -2.40
N PRO A 222 -12.53 13.05 -2.97
CA PRO A 222 -12.41 12.53 -4.32
C PRO A 222 -12.97 11.11 -4.33
N VAL A 223 -13.94 10.83 -5.18
CA VAL A 223 -14.65 9.54 -5.26
C VAL A 223 -14.45 8.89 -6.62
N GLY A 224 -14.47 9.67 -7.70
CA GLY A 224 -14.20 9.17 -9.04
C GLY A 224 -15.37 8.47 -9.75
N CYS A 225 -16.59 8.62 -9.25
CA CYS A 225 -17.78 8.05 -9.87
C CYS A 225 -18.41 9.02 -10.90
N ALA A 226 -19.19 8.49 -11.84
CA ALA A 226 -20.01 9.31 -12.74
C ALA A 226 -20.97 10.21 -11.94
N ASN A 227 -21.04 11.50 -12.29
CA ASN A 227 -21.72 12.58 -11.57
C ASN A 227 -21.29 12.76 -10.10
N ALA A 228 -20.15 12.19 -9.71
CA ALA A 228 -19.64 12.18 -8.35
C ALA A 228 -18.12 11.99 -8.33
N SER A 229 -17.36 12.70 -9.16
CA SER A 229 -15.89 12.72 -9.06
C SER A 229 -15.43 13.31 -7.74
N MET A 230 -16.08 14.40 -7.34
CA MET A 230 -15.88 15.08 -6.06
C MET A 230 -17.21 15.09 -5.30
N VAL A 231 -17.15 14.81 -4.00
CA VAL A 231 -18.31 14.75 -3.11
C VAL A 231 -17.99 15.50 -1.83
N ALA A 232 -18.95 16.28 -1.32
CA ALA A 232 -18.93 16.75 0.06
C ALA A 232 -20.12 16.21 0.84
N LEU A 233 -19.81 15.66 2.01
CA LEU A 233 -20.80 15.24 3.00
C LEU A 233 -20.88 16.28 4.11
N GLU A 234 -22.05 16.46 4.71
CA GLU A 234 -22.17 17.20 5.96
C GLU A 234 -21.47 16.43 7.09
N ALA A 235 -20.54 17.07 7.79
CA ALA A 235 -19.65 16.40 8.74
C ALA A 235 -20.38 15.75 9.93
N LYS A 236 -21.55 16.27 10.32
CA LYS A 236 -22.33 15.74 11.45
C LYS A 236 -23.27 14.59 11.09
N THR A 237 -23.69 14.49 9.83
CA THR A 237 -24.77 13.56 9.43
C THR A 237 -24.36 12.57 8.35
N GLY A 238 -23.28 12.85 7.61
CA GLY A 238 -22.87 12.07 6.44
C GLY A 238 -23.75 12.30 5.20
N GLN A 239 -24.72 13.22 5.25
CA GLN A 239 -25.59 13.49 4.10
C GLN A 239 -24.82 14.20 2.99
N VAL A 240 -25.06 13.81 1.74
CA VAL A 240 -24.46 14.46 0.58
C VAL A 240 -24.96 15.90 0.49
N LYS A 241 -24.04 16.86 0.64
CA LYS A 241 -24.34 18.29 0.45
C LYS A 241 -24.22 18.67 -1.02
N TRP A 242 -23.17 18.20 -1.68
CA TRP A 242 -22.97 18.37 -3.10
C TRP A 242 -22.13 17.23 -3.68
N ARG A 243 -22.26 17.03 -4.98
CA ARG A 243 -21.42 16.13 -5.80
C ARG A 243 -21.23 16.75 -7.18
N SER A 244 -20.08 16.52 -7.82
CA SER A 244 -19.77 17.11 -9.12
C SER A 244 -18.73 16.28 -9.89
N GLY A 245 -18.78 16.38 -11.23
CA GLY A 245 -17.79 15.81 -12.14
C GLY A 245 -18.06 14.36 -12.56
N ASP A 246 -17.39 13.92 -13.64
CA ASP A 246 -17.47 12.57 -14.21
C ASP A 246 -16.09 11.90 -14.40
N ASP A 247 -15.03 12.56 -13.95
CA ASP A 247 -13.64 12.09 -13.99
C ASP A 247 -13.37 10.98 -12.97
N ALA A 248 -12.47 10.06 -13.35
CA ALA A 248 -12.03 8.94 -12.53
C ALA A 248 -11.17 9.38 -11.34
N GLY A 249 -11.29 8.66 -10.23
CA GLY A 249 -10.61 8.98 -8.97
C GLY A 249 -9.14 8.55 -8.98
N SER A 250 -8.32 9.30 -8.25
CA SER A 250 -6.95 8.88 -7.92
C SER A 250 -6.80 8.70 -6.40
N TYR A 251 -5.59 8.82 -5.86
CA TYR A 251 -5.29 8.49 -4.46
C TYR A 251 -4.98 9.71 -3.58
N ALA A 252 -4.83 10.89 -4.18
CA ALA A 252 -4.62 12.16 -3.49
C ALA A 252 -5.94 12.65 -2.87
N PRO A 253 -5.96 13.01 -1.57
CA PRO A 253 -7.14 13.59 -0.93
C PRO A 253 -7.49 14.98 -1.48
N ALA A 254 -8.70 15.45 -1.15
CA ALA A 254 -9.13 16.79 -1.53
C ALA A 254 -8.28 17.85 -0.80
N PHE A 255 -7.84 18.89 -1.50
CA PHE A 255 -6.94 19.90 -0.96
C PHE A 255 -7.63 21.28 -0.90
N PRO A 256 -8.01 21.77 0.30
CA PRO A 256 -8.64 23.08 0.47
C PRO A 256 -7.62 24.20 0.23
N ILE A 257 -8.04 25.26 -0.46
CA ILE A 257 -7.25 26.48 -0.64
C ILE A 257 -8.13 27.72 -0.44
N THR A 258 -7.50 28.83 -0.11
CA THR A 258 -8.13 30.15 -0.18
C THR A 258 -7.51 30.91 -1.34
N PHE A 259 -8.34 31.38 -2.27
CA PHE A 259 -7.89 32.25 -3.36
C PHE A 259 -8.72 33.53 -3.37
N GLU A 260 -8.08 34.69 -3.27
CA GLU A 260 -8.73 36.01 -3.21
C GLU A 260 -9.81 36.09 -2.11
N GLY A 261 -9.51 35.47 -0.96
CA GLY A 261 -10.42 35.42 0.20
C GLY A 261 -11.63 34.48 0.06
N ARG A 262 -11.68 33.64 -0.99
CA ARG A 262 -12.75 32.64 -1.19
C ARG A 262 -12.24 31.22 -0.98
N SER A 263 -12.97 30.42 -0.21
CA SER A 263 -12.68 29.01 0.02
C SER A 263 -12.98 28.18 -1.23
N ARG A 264 -11.98 27.43 -1.67
CA ARG A 264 -12.06 26.51 -2.80
C ARG A 264 -11.49 25.16 -2.39
N VAL A 265 -11.76 24.14 -3.18
CA VAL A 265 -11.19 22.81 -2.98
C VAL A 265 -10.70 22.23 -4.30
N LEU A 266 -9.47 21.71 -4.26
CA LEU A 266 -8.83 21.03 -5.37
C LEU A 266 -9.06 19.53 -5.29
N GLY A 267 -9.37 18.93 -6.43
CA GLY A 267 -9.38 17.48 -6.63
C GLY A 267 -8.27 17.10 -7.59
N TYR A 268 -7.29 16.35 -7.12
CA TYR A 268 -6.23 15.79 -7.97
C TYR A 268 -6.64 14.36 -8.37
N LEU A 269 -7.33 14.27 -9.51
CA LEU A 269 -7.95 13.06 -10.03
C LEU A 269 -7.03 12.35 -11.02
N GLU A 270 -7.46 11.23 -11.61
CA GLU A 270 -6.60 10.38 -12.44
C GLU A 270 -5.93 11.16 -13.58
N ASN A 271 -6.70 11.88 -14.39
CA ASN A 271 -6.14 12.60 -15.55
C ASN A 271 -6.37 14.10 -15.54
N VAL A 272 -6.86 14.62 -14.42
CA VAL A 272 -7.32 16.01 -14.34
C VAL A 272 -7.10 16.59 -12.96
N LEU A 273 -6.73 17.86 -12.92
CA LEU A 273 -6.81 18.68 -11.73
C LEU A 273 -8.05 19.57 -11.84
N VAL A 274 -8.95 19.48 -10.86
CA VAL A 274 -10.19 20.27 -10.81
C VAL A 274 -10.21 21.17 -9.60
N CYS A 275 -10.93 22.29 -9.70
CA CYS A 275 -11.17 23.19 -8.59
C CYS A 275 -12.65 23.51 -8.48
N HIS A 276 -13.17 23.41 -7.26
CA HIS A 276 -14.57 23.66 -6.94
C HIS A 276 -14.70 24.77 -5.90
N ASP A 277 -15.80 25.50 -5.95
CA ASP A 277 -16.26 26.26 -4.79
C ASP A 277 -16.57 25.29 -3.64
N LEU A 278 -15.97 25.52 -2.47
CA LEU A 278 -16.06 24.57 -1.35
C LEU A 278 -17.50 24.40 -0.85
N SER A 279 -18.28 25.48 -0.86
CA SER A 279 -19.61 25.51 -0.24
C SER A 279 -20.70 24.90 -1.13
N THR A 280 -20.61 25.12 -2.44
CA THR A 280 -21.63 24.76 -3.43
C THR A 280 -21.25 23.55 -4.28
N GLY A 281 -19.96 23.21 -4.38
CA GLY A 281 -19.46 22.18 -5.30
C GLY A 281 -19.40 22.63 -6.76
N GLN A 282 -19.67 23.90 -7.06
CA GLN A 282 -19.58 24.42 -8.42
C GLN A 282 -18.17 24.26 -8.97
N LEU A 283 -18.02 23.57 -10.10
CA LEU A 283 -16.75 23.51 -10.83
C LEU A 283 -16.35 24.90 -11.31
N LEU A 284 -15.20 25.38 -10.86
CA LEU A 284 -14.64 26.69 -11.21
C LEU A 284 -13.71 26.57 -12.42
N TRP A 285 -12.84 25.58 -12.42
CA TRP A 285 -11.95 25.31 -13.54
C TRP A 285 -11.46 23.85 -13.55
N ARG A 286 -10.93 23.47 -14.71
CA ARG A 286 -10.41 22.15 -15.03
C ARG A 286 -9.06 22.32 -15.74
N HIS A 287 -8.05 21.55 -15.35
CA HIS A 287 -6.74 21.47 -15.99
C HIS A 287 -6.45 20.01 -16.35
N ASP A 288 -6.46 19.70 -17.64
CA ASP A 288 -6.19 18.34 -18.14
C ASP A 288 -4.69 18.02 -18.06
N LEU A 289 -4.37 16.82 -17.59
CA LEU A 289 -3.00 16.40 -17.30
C LEU A 289 -2.46 15.43 -18.35
N SER A 290 -3.17 14.32 -18.56
CA SER A 290 -2.80 13.25 -19.48
C SER A 290 -4.04 12.55 -20.05
N GLN A 291 -3.83 11.48 -20.82
CA GLN A 291 -4.88 10.62 -21.38
C GLN A 291 -4.61 9.14 -21.06
N GLY A 292 -3.61 8.86 -20.22
CA GLY A 292 -3.16 7.51 -19.86
C GLY A 292 -3.59 7.13 -18.45
N TYR A 293 -3.02 6.04 -17.92
CA TYR A 293 -3.21 5.69 -16.53
C TYR A 293 -2.24 6.49 -15.65
N ASP A 294 -2.77 7.20 -14.65
CA ASP A 294 -2.01 8.07 -13.74
C ASP A 294 -2.38 7.83 -12.27
N GLU A 295 -1.38 7.79 -11.39
CA GLU A 295 -1.55 7.50 -9.95
C GLU A 295 -1.14 8.70 -9.09
N HIS A 296 -1.94 9.74 -9.09
CA HIS A 296 -1.71 10.92 -8.25
C HIS A 296 -1.98 10.59 -6.78
N SER A 297 -0.90 10.37 -6.03
CA SER A 297 -0.91 10.16 -4.58
C SER A 297 -0.24 11.31 -3.80
N SER A 298 0.53 12.16 -4.48
CA SER A 298 1.21 13.30 -3.89
C SER A 298 0.31 14.53 -3.85
N TRP A 299 0.44 15.31 -2.77
CA TRP A 299 -0.33 16.52 -2.56
C TRP A 299 0.26 17.72 -3.33
N PRO A 300 -0.58 18.59 -3.90
CA PRO A 300 -0.14 19.88 -4.41
C PRO A 300 0.47 20.78 -3.33
N LEU A 301 1.30 21.74 -3.74
CA LEU A 301 1.81 22.81 -2.88
C LEU A 301 1.23 24.14 -3.34
N TYR A 302 0.69 24.91 -2.41
CA TYR A 302 -0.01 26.15 -2.74
C TYR A 302 0.59 27.36 -2.03
N ARG A 303 0.79 28.43 -2.79
CA ARG A 303 1.13 29.77 -2.30
C ARG A 303 0.52 30.78 -3.26
N GLU A 304 -0.58 31.40 -2.86
CA GLU A 304 -1.34 32.31 -3.71
C GLU A 304 -0.44 33.29 -4.50
N PRO A 305 -0.65 33.44 -5.82
CA PRO A 305 -1.62 32.74 -6.69
C PRO A 305 -1.12 31.41 -7.27
N HIS A 306 0.04 30.92 -6.86
CA HIS A 306 0.74 29.80 -7.49
C HIS A 306 0.40 28.45 -6.85
N LEU A 307 0.25 27.45 -7.71
CA LEU A 307 0.00 26.06 -7.36
C LEU A 307 1.03 25.19 -8.06
N TRP A 308 1.80 24.45 -7.28
CA TRP A 308 2.76 23.48 -7.79
C TRP A 308 2.19 22.07 -7.65
N ILE A 309 2.23 21.30 -8.73
CA ILE A 309 1.79 19.91 -8.76
C ILE A 309 2.92 19.00 -9.20
N SER A 310 2.88 17.75 -8.72
CA SER A 310 3.83 16.73 -9.07
C SER A 310 3.13 15.53 -9.67
N SER A 311 3.72 14.97 -10.72
CA SER A 311 3.20 13.81 -11.41
C SER A 311 4.07 12.57 -11.12
N PRO A 312 3.44 11.38 -11.01
CA PRO A 312 4.14 10.12 -10.81
C PRO A 312 4.89 9.69 -12.09
N PHE A 313 5.41 8.47 -12.13
CA PHE A 313 5.95 7.85 -13.35
C PHE A 313 7.08 8.62 -14.05
N ARG A 314 7.88 9.39 -13.31
CA ARG A 314 8.97 10.24 -13.82
C ARG A 314 8.47 11.39 -14.71
N ALA A 315 7.20 11.76 -14.60
CA ALA A 315 6.62 12.86 -15.37
C ALA A 315 7.04 14.24 -14.84
N GLY A 316 7.64 14.30 -13.64
CA GLY A 316 8.20 15.52 -13.07
C GLY A 316 7.14 16.36 -12.37
N SER A 317 7.15 17.67 -12.60
CA SER A 317 6.26 18.62 -11.93
C SER A 317 5.80 19.74 -12.85
N GLU A 318 4.77 20.48 -12.43
CA GLU A 318 4.22 21.60 -13.17
C GLU A 318 3.89 22.75 -12.22
N MET A 319 4.25 23.97 -12.63
CA MET A 319 3.84 25.19 -11.95
C MET A 319 2.62 25.79 -12.65
N LEU A 320 1.59 26.05 -11.87
CA LEU A 320 0.34 26.68 -12.30
C LEU A 320 0.14 28.01 -11.58
N GLU A 321 -0.49 28.95 -12.27
CA GLU A 321 -0.94 30.22 -11.72
C GLU A 321 -2.47 30.27 -11.79
N LEU A 322 -3.10 30.56 -10.65
CA LEU A 322 -4.53 30.79 -10.57
C LEU A 322 -4.84 32.24 -10.92
N THR A 323 -5.87 32.44 -11.74
CA THR A 323 -6.29 33.79 -12.15
C THR A 323 -7.77 34.00 -11.86
N SER A 324 -8.17 35.27 -11.78
CA SER A 324 -9.57 35.69 -11.68
C SER A 324 -10.24 35.79 -13.06
N ASP A 325 -9.52 35.51 -14.15
CA ASP A 325 -10.06 35.50 -15.51
C ASP A 325 -10.95 34.25 -15.70
N PRO A 326 -12.26 34.41 -15.97
CA PRO A 326 -13.16 33.28 -16.18
C PRO A 326 -12.84 32.47 -17.45
N THR A 327 -12.07 33.01 -18.39
CA THR A 327 -11.67 32.31 -19.62
C THR A 327 -10.37 31.53 -19.47
N ALA A 328 -9.56 31.86 -18.46
CA ALA A 328 -8.25 31.26 -18.21
C ALA A 328 -7.94 31.21 -16.71
N SER A 329 -8.86 30.64 -15.91
CA SER A 329 -8.79 30.67 -14.44
C SER A 329 -7.61 29.90 -13.85
N VAL A 330 -6.94 29.09 -14.68
CA VAL A 330 -5.67 28.46 -14.39
C VAL A 330 -4.77 28.52 -15.63
N ARG A 331 -3.51 28.87 -15.43
CA ARG A 331 -2.49 28.95 -16.48
C ARG A 331 -1.26 28.15 -16.08
N SER A 332 -0.75 27.32 -16.99
CA SER A 332 0.56 26.69 -16.80
C SER A 332 1.68 27.71 -17.01
N LEU A 333 2.57 27.83 -16.02
CA LEU A 333 3.80 28.63 -16.11
C LEU A 333 4.98 27.80 -16.64
N GLY A 334 4.87 26.48 -16.63
CA GLY A 334 5.88 25.57 -17.17
C GLY A 334 5.91 24.22 -16.48
N LYS A 335 6.28 23.18 -17.25
CA LYS A 335 6.55 21.84 -16.76
C LYS A 335 8.06 21.65 -16.53
N GLN A 336 8.40 20.91 -15.49
CA GLN A 336 9.76 20.53 -15.15
C GLN A 336 9.91 19.02 -15.13
N SER A 337 11.09 18.55 -15.54
CA SER A 337 11.41 17.11 -15.57
C SER A 337 11.80 16.53 -14.21
N LEU A 338 11.96 17.39 -13.20
CA LEU A 338 12.39 17.04 -11.84
C LEU A 338 11.21 17.03 -10.87
N MET A 339 11.45 16.45 -9.69
CA MET A 339 10.48 16.34 -8.59
C MET A 339 9.24 15.53 -8.98
N SER A 340 9.45 14.36 -9.57
CA SER A 340 8.39 13.36 -9.70
C SER A 340 8.16 12.70 -8.34
N ASN A 341 7.13 13.16 -7.62
CA ASN A 341 6.67 12.58 -6.36
C ASN A 341 5.72 11.42 -6.66
N ASP A 342 5.73 10.41 -5.80
CA ASP A 342 4.79 9.29 -5.83
C ASP A 342 3.94 9.33 -4.55
N ILE A 343 4.10 8.35 -3.66
CA ILE A 343 3.36 8.25 -2.38
C ILE A 343 3.74 9.29 -1.31
N PHE A 344 4.89 9.98 -1.45
CA PHE A 344 5.32 11.04 -0.52
C PHE A 344 5.35 12.39 -1.22
N SER A 345 4.73 13.39 -0.58
CA SER A 345 4.66 14.75 -1.11
C SER A 345 5.73 15.64 -0.49
N SER A 346 6.23 16.56 -1.32
CA SER A 346 7.24 17.56 -0.95
C SER A 346 6.69 18.57 0.08
N VAL A 347 7.56 19.44 0.61
CA VAL A 347 7.17 20.59 1.47
C VAL A 347 7.72 21.89 0.88
N LEU A 348 7.02 23.00 1.10
CA LEU A 348 7.39 24.33 0.62
C LEU A 348 7.81 25.24 1.79
N ILE A 349 9.09 25.60 1.86
CA ILE A 349 9.64 26.46 2.92
C ILE A 349 10.47 27.56 2.28
N ASP A 350 10.24 28.81 2.68
CA ASP A 350 11.03 29.99 2.23
C ASP A 350 11.20 30.09 0.71
N GLY A 351 10.19 29.60 -0.04
CA GLY A 351 10.15 29.63 -1.51
C GLY A 351 11.05 28.59 -2.19
N ALA A 352 11.45 27.55 -1.47
CA ALA A 352 12.03 26.35 -2.04
C ALA A 352 11.18 25.13 -1.69
N ILE A 353 11.17 24.17 -2.61
CA ILE A 353 10.49 22.89 -2.47
C ILE A 353 11.53 21.83 -2.10
N TYR A 354 11.28 21.11 -1.01
CA TYR A 354 12.10 20.00 -0.54
C TYR A 354 11.33 18.70 -0.68
N GLY A 355 11.89 17.75 -1.42
CA GLY A 355 11.19 16.51 -1.75
C GLY A 355 11.99 15.58 -2.64
N PHE A 356 11.31 14.55 -3.15
CA PHE A 356 11.97 13.47 -3.90
C PHE A 356 11.64 13.50 -5.38
N ASP A 357 12.69 13.33 -6.17
CA ASP A 357 12.61 13.02 -7.59
C ASP A 357 12.74 11.51 -7.77
N VAL A 358 11.59 10.82 -7.80
CA VAL A 358 11.52 9.36 -7.97
C VAL A 358 11.93 9.00 -9.39
N ARG A 359 12.83 8.02 -9.51
CA ARG A 359 13.43 7.58 -10.79
C ARG A 359 12.80 6.30 -11.33
N GLU A 360 11.87 5.74 -10.60
CA GLU A 360 11.14 4.53 -10.96
C GLU A 360 9.81 4.89 -11.57
N ALA A 361 9.19 3.95 -12.29
CA ALA A 361 7.81 4.13 -12.67
C ALA A 361 6.95 4.29 -11.40
N GLN A 362 7.13 3.41 -10.41
CA GLN A 362 6.28 3.40 -9.20
C GLN A 362 7.03 2.79 -8.03
N ALA A 363 6.75 3.25 -6.82
CA ALA A 363 7.18 2.63 -5.57
C ALA A 363 6.61 1.20 -5.43
N LYS A 364 7.40 0.26 -4.89
CA LYS A 364 7.00 -1.16 -4.75
C LYS A 364 7.10 -1.67 -3.31
N THR A 365 6.13 -2.47 -2.85
CA THR A 365 6.09 -2.96 -1.45
C THR A 365 7.23 -3.87 -1.03
N HIS A 366 7.91 -4.48 -1.99
CA HIS A 366 8.96 -5.46 -1.75
C HIS A 366 10.36 -4.88 -1.93
N ARG A 367 10.51 -3.61 -2.36
CA ARG A 367 11.80 -2.93 -2.39
C ARG A 367 11.79 -1.41 -2.19
N SER A 368 12.87 -0.88 -1.63
CA SER A 368 13.05 0.57 -1.48
C SER A 368 13.00 1.27 -2.84
N THR A 369 12.39 2.44 -2.85
CA THR A 369 12.17 3.29 -4.02
C THR A 369 13.45 4.05 -4.34
N ARG A 370 13.90 4.00 -5.60
CA ARG A 370 14.97 4.87 -6.11
C ARG A 370 14.46 6.30 -6.25
N GLY A 371 15.07 7.21 -5.51
CA GLY A 371 14.81 8.63 -5.62
C GLY A 371 16.04 9.46 -5.27
N VAL A 372 16.05 10.70 -5.73
CA VAL A 372 17.04 11.71 -5.33
C VAL A 372 16.32 12.74 -4.48
N PHE A 373 16.85 13.04 -3.30
CA PHE A 373 16.32 14.14 -2.50
C PHE A 373 16.81 15.45 -3.10
N ARG A 374 15.91 16.40 -3.34
CA ARG A 374 16.23 17.66 -4.03
C ARG A 374 15.70 18.86 -3.27
N CYS A 375 16.36 19.98 -3.51
CA CYS A 375 15.83 21.31 -3.31
C CYS A 375 15.69 21.97 -4.68
N ILE A 376 14.49 22.44 -5.01
CA ILE A 376 14.26 23.28 -6.19
C ILE A 376 13.67 24.63 -5.78
N ASP A 377 13.93 25.68 -6.55
CA ASP A 377 13.26 26.96 -6.36
C ASP A 377 11.77 26.82 -6.71
N PHE A 378 10.89 27.35 -5.86
CA PHE A 378 9.45 27.23 -6.04
C PHE A 378 8.99 27.90 -7.33
N MET A 379 9.52 29.08 -7.67
CA MET A 379 9.03 29.88 -8.80
C MET A 379 9.64 29.43 -10.12
N THR A 380 10.94 29.14 -10.17
CA THR A 380 11.64 28.80 -11.42
C THR A 380 11.63 27.30 -11.69
N GLY A 381 11.54 26.47 -10.65
CA GLY A 381 11.71 25.02 -10.74
C GLY A 381 13.16 24.59 -10.99
N GLU A 382 14.12 25.52 -10.90
CA GLU A 382 15.55 25.21 -11.04
C GLU A 382 16.07 24.47 -9.80
N GLU A 383 16.94 23.49 -10.01
CA GLU A 383 17.60 22.78 -8.92
C GLU A 383 18.59 23.68 -8.20
N CYS A 384 18.42 23.77 -6.87
CA CYS A 384 19.40 24.42 -6.01
C CYS A 384 20.50 23.42 -5.59
N TRP A 385 20.10 22.22 -5.16
CA TRP A 385 21.00 21.12 -4.86
C TRP A 385 20.25 19.78 -4.83
N SER A 386 21.02 18.69 -4.83
CA SER A 386 20.51 17.32 -4.69
C SER A 386 21.40 16.46 -3.81
N VAL A 387 20.79 15.46 -3.16
CA VAL A 387 21.43 14.50 -2.26
C VAL A 387 21.08 13.08 -2.71
N GLY A 388 22.12 12.28 -2.96
CA GLY A 388 22.02 10.93 -3.50
C GLY A 388 22.14 10.89 -5.03
N ASP A 389 22.45 9.70 -5.58
CA ASP A 389 22.67 9.49 -7.01
C ASP A 389 21.49 8.79 -7.73
N GLY A 390 20.41 8.52 -6.99
CA GLY A 390 19.20 7.85 -7.50
C GLY A 390 19.40 6.36 -7.79
N ARG A 391 20.54 5.78 -7.40
CA ARG A 391 20.76 4.33 -7.45
C ARG A 391 20.09 3.67 -6.23
N PRO A 392 19.68 2.40 -6.34
CA PRO A 392 19.13 1.70 -5.18
C PRO A 392 20.25 1.51 -4.14
N LEU A 393 19.88 1.54 -2.86
CA LEU A 393 20.74 1.06 -1.78
C LEU A 393 20.96 -0.44 -1.98
N ARG A 394 21.99 -0.80 -2.78
CA ARG A 394 22.44 -2.19 -2.90
C ARG A 394 23.11 -2.59 -1.59
N GLN A 395 22.35 -3.15 -0.64
CA GLN A 395 22.94 -3.91 0.45
C GLN A 395 23.49 -5.23 -0.10
N ASN A 396 24.69 -5.19 -0.67
CA ASN A 396 25.41 -6.39 -1.12
C ASN A 396 26.32 -6.99 -0.03
N SER A 397 26.28 -6.52 1.21
CA SER A 397 27.10 -7.11 2.27
C SER A 397 26.32 -7.29 3.55
N THR A 398 26.19 -8.55 3.95
CA THR A 398 25.73 -9.01 5.27
C THR A 398 26.57 -8.49 6.44
N ASP A 399 27.65 -7.75 6.18
CA ASP A 399 28.60 -7.26 7.21
C ASP A 399 28.69 -5.73 7.31
N ALA A 400 27.84 -4.97 6.62
CA ALA A 400 27.81 -3.52 6.77
C ALA A 400 26.64 -3.09 7.68
N PRO A 401 26.88 -2.39 8.80
CA PRO A 401 25.81 -1.74 9.56
C PRO A 401 25.01 -0.77 8.66
N PRO A 402 23.79 -0.35 9.05
CA PRO A 402 23.10 0.75 8.38
C PRO A 402 24.10 1.88 8.16
N VAL A 403 24.11 2.46 6.96
CA VAL A 403 25.17 3.35 6.45
C VAL A 403 25.35 4.54 7.39
N THR A 404 26.12 4.36 8.45
CA THR A 404 26.66 5.43 9.28
C THR A 404 27.91 5.90 8.56
N ALA A 405 27.80 7.04 7.90
CA ALA A 405 28.94 7.86 7.50
C ALA A 405 30.02 7.18 6.62
N SER A 406 29.64 6.50 5.52
CA SER A 406 30.59 6.35 4.40
C SER A 406 30.60 7.64 3.57
N GLN A 407 31.78 8.24 3.42
CA GLN A 407 32.05 9.56 2.82
C GLN A 407 31.67 9.74 1.34
N ASP A 408 30.99 8.78 0.71
CA ASP A 408 30.51 8.86 -0.66
C ASP A 408 28.98 9.06 -0.66
N THR A 409 28.55 10.32 -0.65
CA THR A 409 27.17 10.84 -0.82
C THR A 409 26.06 10.13 -0.01
N PRO A 410 25.48 10.76 1.04
CA PRO A 410 24.43 10.11 1.83
C PRO A 410 23.22 9.75 0.96
N LEU A 411 22.93 8.46 0.85
CA LEU A 411 21.70 7.96 0.25
C LEU A 411 20.58 8.04 1.29
N ILE A 412 19.64 8.95 1.08
CA ILE A 412 18.48 9.14 1.97
C ILE A 412 17.41 8.06 1.72
N GLY A 413 17.27 7.57 0.48
CA GLY A 413 16.11 6.76 0.09
C GLY A 413 14.84 7.61 -0.01
N HIS A 414 13.75 7.08 -0.57
CA HIS A 414 12.49 7.81 -0.67
C HIS A 414 11.88 8.01 0.72
N ALA A 415 11.59 9.26 1.09
CA ALA A 415 11.14 9.59 2.44
C ALA A 415 9.98 10.58 2.46
N THR A 416 9.16 10.46 3.51
CA THR A 416 8.26 11.56 3.86
C THR A 416 9.07 12.72 4.41
N VAL A 417 8.63 13.95 4.17
CA VAL A 417 9.26 15.18 4.64
C VAL A 417 8.29 15.93 5.56
N ILE A 418 8.72 16.22 6.79
CA ILE A 418 8.06 17.19 7.69
C ILE A 418 9.01 18.35 7.95
N ALA A 419 8.51 19.57 7.90
CA ALA A 419 9.24 20.77 8.28
C ALA A 419 8.86 21.21 9.69
N VAL A 420 9.84 21.48 10.55
CA VAL A 420 9.61 21.97 11.91
C VAL A 420 10.86 22.65 12.46
N ASP A 421 10.73 23.75 13.21
CA ASP A 421 11.84 24.37 13.96
C ASP A 421 13.12 24.61 13.13
N GLY A 422 12.96 25.04 11.88
CA GLY A 422 14.06 25.27 10.92
C GLY A 422 14.77 24.00 10.44
N LYS A 423 14.18 22.82 10.67
CA LYS A 423 14.71 21.50 10.35
C LYS A 423 13.72 20.72 9.48
N LEU A 424 14.24 19.69 8.82
CA LEU A 424 13.50 18.66 8.13
C LEU A 424 13.61 17.35 8.92
N ILE A 425 12.46 16.71 9.14
CA ILE A 425 12.37 15.34 9.61
C ILE A 425 12.05 14.48 8.39
N LEU A 426 12.96 13.58 8.05
CA LEU A 426 12.80 12.61 6.97
C LEU A 426 12.59 11.23 7.56
N PHE A 427 11.53 10.55 7.15
CA PHE A 427 11.31 9.14 7.50
C PHE A 427 11.26 8.33 6.21
N ASN A 428 12.31 7.54 5.96
CA ASN A 428 12.49 6.85 4.69
C ASN A 428 11.80 5.49 4.65
N ASP A 429 11.66 4.96 3.45
CA ASP A 429 11.03 3.67 3.19
C ASP A 429 11.78 2.46 3.77
N LEU A 430 13.00 2.64 4.29
CA LEU A 430 13.78 1.66 5.04
C LEU A 430 13.54 1.71 6.55
N GLY A 431 12.71 2.65 7.03
CA GLY A 431 12.40 2.83 8.44
C GLY A 431 13.49 3.58 9.21
N GLU A 432 14.34 4.35 8.53
CA GLU A 432 15.29 5.27 9.15
C GLU A 432 14.65 6.65 9.34
N LEU A 433 14.95 7.24 10.49
CA LEU A 433 14.62 8.61 10.84
C LEU A 433 15.88 9.47 10.68
N ILE A 434 15.78 10.52 9.88
CA ILE A 434 16.88 11.45 9.58
C ILE A 434 16.41 12.85 9.94
N LEU A 435 17.24 13.54 10.71
CA LEU A 435 17.06 14.94 11.03
C LEU A 435 18.08 15.74 10.23
N ALA A 436 17.61 16.78 9.54
CA ALA A 436 18.47 17.63 8.73
C ALA A 436 18.11 19.10 8.87
N ARG A 437 19.08 19.98 8.64
CA ARG A 437 18.84 21.39 8.34
C ARG A 437 18.98 21.58 6.83
N ALA A 438 18.06 22.30 6.23
CA ALA A 438 18.06 22.54 4.80
C ALA A 438 17.73 23.99 4.50
N THR A 439 18.54 24.60 3.65
CA THR A 439 18.27 25.89 3.03
C THR A 439 18.36 25.75 1.51
N ARG A 440 18.13 26.82 0.76
CA ARG A 440 18.33 26.80 -0.69
C ARG A 440 19.77 26.52 -1.09
N GLU A 441 20.73 26.87 -0.22
CA GLU A 441 22.15 26.78 -0.53
C GLU A 441 22.75 25.42 -0.20
N ARG A 442 22.25 24.73 0.84
CA ARG A 442 22.79 23.44 1.25
C ARG A 442 21.82 22.57 2.04
N TYR A 443 22.14 21.28 2.03
CA TYR A 443 21.63 20.26 2.94
C TYR A 443 22.69 19.91 4.01
N GLU A 444 22.27 19.81 5.27
CA GLU A 444 23.11 19.43 6.39
C GLU A 444 22.40 18.35 7.22
N GLU A 445 22.85 17.09 7.12
CA GLU A 445 22.35 16.00 7.95
C GLU A 445 22.85 16.18 9.39
N LEU A 446 21.93 16.28 10.35
CA LEU A 446 22.22 16.51 11.77
C LEU A 446 22.30 15.18 12.54
N ALA A 447 21.40 14.26 12.26
CA ALA A 447 21.35 12.96 12.91
C ALA A 447 20.58 11.94 12.06
N ARG A 448 20.91 10.65 12.22
CA ARG A 448 20.22 9.52 11.58
C ARG A 448 20.14 8.34 12.55
N VAL A 449 19.01 7.66 12.55
CA VAL A 449 18.81 6.44 13.35
C VAL A 449 17.81 5.49 12.69
N SER A 450 18.04 4.19 12.79
CA SER A 450 17.06 3.17 12.40
C SER A 450 15.97 3.05 13.47
N VAL A 451 14.70 3.07 13.06
CA VAL A 451 13.55 3.01 13.97
C VAL A 451 12.67 1.79 13.68
N LEU A 452 12.23 1.59 12.43
CA LEU A 452 11.30 0.52 12.05
C LEU A 452 11.79 -0.27 10.84
N SER A 453 13.04 -0.73 10.88
CA SER A 453 13.65 -1.43 9.76
C SER A 453 13.13 -2.86 9.55
N GLY A 454 13.32 -3.35 8.33
CA GLY A 454 13.01 -4.71 7.90
C GLY A 454 11.69 -4.88 7.15
N GLU A 455 10.83 -3.86 7.19
CA GLU A 455 9.65 -3.75 6.34
C GLU A 455 9.63 -2.36 5.71
N ILE A 456 9.00 -2.27 4.55
CA ILE A 456 8.88 -1.00 3.85
C ILE A 456 7.96 -0.05 4.63
N SER A 457 8.45 1.18 4.82
CA SER A 457 7.80 2.22 5.59
C SER A 457 7.22 3.29 4.67
N TRP A 458 5.93 3.15 4.33
CA TRP A 458 5.22 4.09 3.45
C TRP A 458 4.19 4.97 4.16
N THR A 459 4.21 4.97 5.48
CA THR A 459 3.30 5.80 6.26
C THR A 459 3.96 7.11 6.63
N GLN A 460 3.23 8.20 6.43
CA GLN A 460 3.69 9.52 6.85
C GLN A 460 3.73 9.58 8.39
N PRO A 461 4.80 10.15 9.00
CA PRO A 461 4.84 10.35 10.42
C PRO A 461 3.89 11.47 10.86
N ALA A 462 3.57 11.51 12.15
CA ALA A 462 2.81 12.59 12.78
C ALA A 462 3.63 13.18 13.92
N LEU A 463 3.75 14.51 13.97
CA LEU A 463 4.45 15.22 15.04
C LEU A 463 3.43 15.93 15.91
N SER A 464 3.46 15.67 17.22
CA SER A 464 2.64 16.41 18.16
C SER A 464 3.27 16.49 19.55
N HIS A 465 3.46 17.71 20.03
CA HIS A 465 4.03 18.03 21.34
C HIS A 465 5.42 17.38 21.57
N GLY A 466 6.30 17.50 20.59
CA GLY A 466 7.65 16.93 20.56
C GLY A 466 7.67 15.42 20.36
N ARG A 467 6.52 14.76 20.22
CA ARG A 467 6.40 13.32 20.00
C ARG A 467 6.20 13.03 18.53
N LEU A 468 7.10 12.26 17.94
CA LEU A 468 6.97 11.74 16.58
C LEU A 468 6.38 10.34 16.64
N PHE A 469 5.21 10.18 16.03
CA PHE A 469 4.55 8.90 15.85
C PHE A 469 4.90 8.36 14.46
N VAL A 470 5.56 7.21 14.44
CA VAL A 470 5.96 6.52 13.21
C VAL A 470 5.37 5.13 13.18
N ARG A 471 5.12 4.62 11.99
CA ARG A 471 4.83 3.21 11.77
C ARG A 471 5.41 2.72 10.46
N ASN A 472 5.42 1.41 10.31
CA ASN A 472 5.58 0.77 9.02
C ASN A 472 4.31 -0.05 8.78
N GLN A 473 4.39 -1.08 7.93
CA GLN A 473 3.24 -1.90 7.61
C GLN A 473 2.58 -2.56 8.85
N SER A 474 3.35 -2.98 9.85
CA SER A 474 2.85 -3.82 10.96
C SER A 474 3.22 -3.34 12.37
N ARG A 475 4.22 -2.48 12.50
CA ARG A 475 4.80 -2.00 13.76
C ARG A 475 4.70 -0.47 13.86
N ALA A 476 4.59 0.03 15.09
CA ALA A 476 4.55 1.44 15.41
C ALA A 476 5.51 1.78 16.56
N ALA A 477 5.98 3.02 16.57
CA ALA A 477 6.81 3.57 17.63
C ALA A 477 6.49 5.05 17.86
N CYS A 478 6.75 5.51 19.08
CA CYS A 478 6.73 6.92 19.44
C CYS A 478 8.11 7.35 19.95
N LEU A 479 8.66 8.39 19.35
CA LEU A 479 9.95 8.96 19.71
C LEU A 479 9.75 10.39 20.20
N PHE A 480 10.54 10.82 21.17
CA PHE A 480 10.56 12.21 21.61
C PHE A 480 11.73 12.95 20.96
N LEU A 481 11.44 13.97 20.16
CA LEU A 481 12.44 14.69 19.37
C LEU A 481 12.98 15.95 20.04
N GLY A 482 12.40 16.37 21.16
CA GLY A 482 12.92 17.49 21.95
C GLY A 482 14.14 17.11 22.81
N ASP A 483 14.60 18.04 23.63
CA ASP A 483 15.65 17.75 24.62
C ASP A 483 15.20 16.64 25.59
N PRO A 484 15.88 15.48 25.65
CA PRO A 484 15.53 14.41 26.58
C PRO A 484 15.44 14.85 28.05
N GLN A 485 16.14 15.92 28.45
CA GLN A 485 16.06 16.47 29.80
C GLN A 485 14.72 17.15 30.10
N SER A 486 14.01 17.62 29.08
CA SER A 486 12.68 18.22 29.21
C SER A 486 11.57 17.20 29.52
N LEU A 487 11.81 15.91 29.25
CA LEU A 487 10.87 14.86 29.61
C LEU A 487 10.72 14.74 31.14
N GLN A 488 9.47 14.56 31.59
CA GLN A 488 9.20 14.26 32.99
C GLN A 488 10.02 13.04 33.45
N GLN A 489 10.60 13.11 34.65
CA GLN A 489 11.56 12.11 35.13
C GLN A 489 11.01 10.67 35.10
N ASN A 490 9.73 10.49 35.42
CA ASN A 490 9.02 9.21 35.35
C ASN A 490 8.92 8.66 33.90
N VAL A 491 8.64 9.51 32.92
CA VAL A 491 8.60 9.14 31.49
C VAL A 491 10.01 8.85 31.00
N ARG A 492 10.96 9.73 31.28
CA ARG A 492 12.37 9.58 30.90
C ARG A 492 12.99 8.30 31.44
N SER A 493 12.67 7.92 32.68
CA SER A 493 13.19 6.69 33.31
C SER A 493 12.66 5.39 32.68
N ARG A 494 11.58 5.46 31.91
CA ARG A 494 10.95 4.33 31.20
C ARG A 494 11.17 4.37 29.70
N ALA A 495 11.72 5.48 29.19
CA ALA A 495 12.00 5.61 27.77
C ALA A 495 13.06 4.59 27.37
N MET A 496 12.79 3.92 26.27
CA MET A 496 13.68 2.98 25.63
C MET A 496 14.61 3.73 24.66
N THR A 497 15.56 2.99 24.11
CA THR A 497 16.44 3.42 23.03
C THR A 497 15.99 2.81 21.72
N THR A 498 16.42 3.36 20.58
CA THR A 498 16.04 2.80 19.27
C THR A 498 16.63 1.40 19.05
N ALA A 499 17.74 1.07 19.72
CA ALA A 499 18.37 -0.24 19.70
C ALA A 499 17.52 -1.34 20.37
N GLU A 500 16.60 -0.97 21.27
CA GLU A 500 15.68 -1.90 21.91
C GLU A 500 14.44 -2.18 21.07
N ILE A 501 14.19 -1.40 20.03
CA ILE A 501 13.13 -1.71 19.06
C ILE A 501 13.58 -2.93 18.24
N PRO A 502 12.77 -3.99 18.11
CA PRO A 502 13.11 -5.13 17.28
C PRO A 502 13.41 -4.69 15.84
N GLN A 503 14.68 -4.73 15.46
CA GLN A 503 15.13 -4.46 14.09
C GLN A 503 15.30 -5.79 13.35
N THR A 504 14.53 -5.97 12.29
CA THR A 504 14.80 -7.03 11.31
C THR A 504 15.60 -6.43 10.18
N ALA A 505 16.61 -7.14 9.67
CA ALA A 505 17.33 -6.69 8.49
C ALA A 505 16.39 -6.71 7.29
N TYR A 506 16.29 -5.57 6.59
CA TYR A 506 15.59 -5.51 5.32
C TYR A 506 16.42 -6.29 4.29
N PHE A 507 15.83 -7.32 3.68
CA PHE A 507 16.49 -8.16 2.68
C PHE A 507 15.77 -8.05 1.34
N ASP A 508 16.42 -7.40 0.37
CA ASP A 508 15.90 -7.23 -1.00
C ASP A 508 16.06 -8.52 -1.83
N TRP A 509 15.31 -9.56 -1.45
CA TRP A 509 15.28 -10.84 -2.16
C TRP A 509 14.79 -10.70 -3.61
N ALA A 510 14.00 -9.67 -3.92
CA ALA A 510 13.49 -9.42 -5.27
C ALA A 510 14.60 -9.03 -6.23
N SER A 511 15.54 -8.18 -5.80
CA SER A 511 16.73 -7.83 -6.58
C SER A 511 17.61 -9.06 -6.88
N VAL A 512 17.71 -9.99 -5.92
CA VAL A 512 18.45 -11.24 -6.08
C VAL A 512 17.78 -12.13 -7.13
N ILE A 513 16.46 -12.21 -7.15
CA ILE A 513 15.73 -13.09 -8.06
C ILE A 513 15.60 -12.51 -9.46
N LEU A 514 15.29 -11.22 -9.61
CA LEU A 514 15.04 -10.62 -10.91
C LEU A 514 16.33 -10.18 -11.61
N GLY A 515 17.34 -9.74 -10.85
CA GLY A 515 18.67 -9.33 -11.34
C GLY A 515 18.70 -8.06 -12.20
N VAL A 516 17.71 -7.91 -13.08
CA VAL A 516 17.34 -6.70 -13.83
C VAL A 516 15.84 -6.54 -13.67
N GLU A 517 15.36 -5.31 -13.57
CA GLU A 517 13.95 -5.06 -13.31
C GLU A 517 13.15 -4.97 -14.62
N PRO A 518 11.91 -5.51 -14.68
CA PRO A 518 11.01 -5.21 -15.78
C PRO A 518 10.63 -3.72 -15.76
N GLU A 519 10.73 -3.05 -16.91
CA GLU A 519 10.33 -1.64 -17.06
C GLU A 519 8.82 -1.40 -16.93
N TYR A 520 8.02 -2.46 -16.97
CA TYR A 520 6.55 -2.42 -16.98
C TYR A 520 6.00 -3.01 -15.67
N ALA A 521 5.51 -2.15 -14.78
CA ALA A 521 4.76 -2.60 -13.61
C ALA A 521 3.30 -2.96 -13.97
N PHE A 522 2.73 -2.31 -14.99
CA PHE A 522 1.36 -2.53 -15.46
C PHE A 522 1.19 -2.48 -16.99
N ASP A 523 2.22 -2.03 -17.73
CA ASP A 523 2.19 -2.04 -19.20
C ASP A 523 2.43 -3.44 -19.80
N LEU A 524 1.91 -3.64 -21.00
CA LEU A 524 2.18 -4.84 -21.78
C LEU A 524 3.64 -4.85 -22.26
N PRO A 525 4.39 -5.95 -22.08
CA PRO A 525 5.68 -6.12 -22.73
C PRO A 525 5.55 -5.98 -24.24
N SER A 526 6.51 -5.33 -24.89
CA SER A 526 6.48 -5.24 -26.35
C SER A 526 6.61 -6.63 -26.98
N MET A 527 6.09 -6.78 -28.19
CA MET A 527 6.22 -8.05 -28.94
C MET A 527 7.68 -8.48 -29.13
N LYS A 528 8.63 -7.53 -29.15
CA LYS A 528 10.07 -7.82 -29.20
C LYS A 528 10.52 -8.59 -27.94
N TRP A 529 10.14 -8.11 -26.75
CA TRP A 529 10.44 -8.75 -25.47
C TRP A 529 9.81 -10.13 -25.37
N LEU A 530 8.52 -10.25 -25.70
CA LEU A 530 7.79 -11.52 -25.66
C LEU A 530 8.42 -12.56 -26.59
N THR A 531 8.86 -12.13 -27.78
CA THR A 531 9.57 -12.99 -28.73
C THR A 531 10.91 -13.44 -28.19
N LEU A 532 11.68 -12.54 -27.57
CA LEU A 532 12.96 -12.88 -26.94
C LEU A 532 12.77 -13.92 -25.82
N TRP A 533 11.81 -13.71 -24.92
CA TRP A 533 11.51 -14.65 -23.84
C TRP A 533 11.11 -16.02 -24.38
N PHE A 534 10.23 -16.03 -25.38
CA PHE A 534 9.83 -17.27 -26.05
C PHE A 534 11.03 -18.03 -26.61
N GLN A 535 11.92 -17.34 -27.34
CA GLN A 535 13.11 -17.94 -27.93
C GLN A 535 14.06 -18.51 -26.86
N ILE A 536 14.32 -17.76 -25.80
CA ILE A 536 15.18 -18.20 -24.69
C ILE A 536 14.57 -19.42 -23.98
N CYS A 537 13.27 -19.36 -23.68
CA CYS A 537 12.56 -20.47 -23.04
C CYS A 537 12.58 -21.74 -23.91
N LEU A 538 12.28 -21.59 -25.20
CA LEU A 538 12.28 -22.69 -26.15
C LEU A 538 13.68 -23.28 -26.31
N LEU A 539 14.71 -22.43 -26.42
CA LEU A 539 16.10 -22.88 -26.49
C LEU A 539 16.50 -23.64 -25.23
N GLY A 540 16.11 -23.17 -24.04
CA GLY A 540 16.34 -23.88 -22.77
C GLY A 540 15.76 -25.29 -22.76
N ILE A 541 14.50 -25.45 -23.22
CA ILE A 541 13.84 -26.77 -23.32
C ILE A 541 14.57 -27.67 -24.33
N MET A 542 14.95 -27.12 -25.49
CA MET A 542 15.66 -27.85 -26.55
C MET A 542 17.06 -28.31 -26.12
N CYS A 543 17.82 -27.43 -25.47
CA CYS A 543 19.14 -27.75 -24.89
C CYS A 543 19.02 -28.86 -23.84
N GLY A 544 17.99 -28.82 -23.00
CA GLY A 544 17.70 -29.91 -22.06
C GLY A 544 17.49 -31.26 -22.75
N CYS A 545 16.74 -31.29 -23.86
CA CYS A 545 16.51 -32.52 -24.64
C CYS A 545 17.82 -33.10 -25.21
N LEU A 546 18.72 -32.23 -25.69
CA LEU A 546 20.04 -32.62 -26.18
C LEU A 546 20.92 -33.14 -25.05
N LEU A 547 20.91 -32.48 -23.88
CA LEU A 547 21.68 -32.87 -22.70
C LEU A 547 21.26 -34.26 -22.17
N ILE A 548 19.98 -34.60 -22.20
CA ILE A 548 19.54 -35.97 -21.88
C ILE A 548 19.99 -36.99 -22.89
N THR A 549 19.92 -36.64 -24.17
CA THR A 549 20.41 -37.53 -25.23
C THR A 549 21.90 -37.81 -25.02
N ALA A 550 22.68 -36.82 -24.60
CA ALA A 550 24.08 -36.98 -24.22
C ALA A 550 24.27 -37.78 -22.90
N MET A 551 23.46 -37.54 -21.86
CA MET A 551 23.53 -38.35 -20.62
C MET A 551 23.20 -39.81 -20.87
N LEU A 552 22.25 -40.09 -21.76
CA LEU A 552 21.94 -41.44 -22.22
C LEU A 552 23.10 -42.07 -23.01
N THR A 553 23.99 -41.31 -23.63
CA THR A 553 25.18 -41.87 -24.29
C THR A 553 26.37 -41.99 -23.34
N VAL A 554 26.46 -41.21 -22.26
CA VAL A 554 27.66 -41.17 -21.42
C VAL A 554 27.49 -41.91 -20.07
N ILE A 555 26.28 -41.95 -19.48
CA ILE A 555 26.08 -42.41 -18.10
C ILE A 555 25.38 -43.79 -18.06
N PRO A 556 26.09 -44.90 -17.73
CA PRO A 556 25.52 -46.24 -17.78
C PRO A 556 24.36 -46.46 -16.81
N ASN A 557 24.40 -45.86 -15.63
CA ASN A 557 23.33 -45.95 -14.63
C ASN A 557 22.06 -45.22 -15.08
N PHE A 558 22.20 -44.11 -15.80
CA PHE A 558 21.07 -43.38 -16.35
C PHE A 558 20.39 -44.13 -17.50
N ARG A 559 21.16 -44.89 -18.30
CA ARG A 559 20.60 -45.81 -19.31
C ARG A 559 19.74 -46.91 -18.69
N LYS A 560 20.15 -47.43 -17.53
CA LYS A 560 19.44 -48.48 -16.77
C LYS A 560 18.24 -47.95 -16.00
N ALA A 561 18.13 -46.64 -15.80
CA ALA A 561 17.02 -46.03 -15.09
C ALA A 561 15.68 -46.24 -15.83
N SER A 562 14.61 -46.37 -15.05
CA SER A 562 13.26 -46.47 -15.61
C SER A 562 12.97 -45.24 -16.48
N ARG A 563 12.15 -45.43 -17.52
CA ARG A 563 11.74 -44.32 -18.39
C ARG A 563 11.13 -43.17 -17.59
N LEU A 564 10.32 -43.50 -16.59
CA LEU A 564 9.70 -42.54 -15.68
C LEU A 564 10.73 -41.71 -14.91
N SER A 565 11.78 -42.36 -14.41
CA SER A 565 12.87 -41.66 -13.69
C SER A 565 13.59 -40.68 -14.63
N ARG A 566 13.89 -41.10 -15.86
CA ARG A 566 14.54 -40.24 -16.85
C ARG A 566 13.70 -39.03 -17.25
N GLU A 567 12.41 -39.22 -17.51
CA GLU A 567 11.46 -38.14 -17.82
C GLU A 567 11.27 -37.19 -16.63
N THR A 568 11.25 -37.72 -15.40
CA THR A 568 11.15 -36.88 -14.19
C THR A 568 12.42 -36.06 -13.97
N THR A 569 13.60 -36.65 -14.15
CA THR A 569 14.88 -35.94 -14.07
C THR A 569 14.99 -34.86 -15.15
N PHE A 570 14.49 -35.11 -16.36
CA PHE A 570 14.42 -34.11 -17.42
C PHE A 570 13.67 -32.86 -17.00
N TRP A 571 12.41 -33.05 -16.61
CA TRP A 571 11.54 -31.94 -16.27
C TRP A 571 11.99 -31.23 -15.00
N ALA A 572 12.65 -31.93 -14.07
CA ALA A 572 13.32 -31.30 -12.94
C ALA A 572 14.47 -30.38 -13.37
N ILE A 573 15.33 -30.80 -14.31
CA ILE A 573 16.42 -29.95 -14.83
C ILE A 573 15.84 -28.75 -15.59
N VAL A 574 14.86 -28.97 -16.47
CA VAL A 574 14.21 -27.89 -17.22
C VAL A 574 13.53 -26.90 -16.27
N PHE A 575 12.89 -27.39 -15.21
CA PHE A 575 12.32 -26.55 -14.15
C PHE A 575 13.40 -25.70 -13.48
N LEU A 576 14.53 -26.28 -13.06
CA LEU A 576 15.61 -25.54 -12.40
C LEU A 576 16.25 -24.48 -13.32
N VAL A 577 16.46 -24.83 -14.59
CA VAL A 577 16.97 -23.88 -15.61
C VAL A 577 15.95 -22.76 -15.85
N GLY A 578 14.66 -23.08 -15.92
CA GLY A 578 13.60 -22.07 -16.02
C GLY A 578 13.47 -21.21 -14.77
N ALA A 579 13.72 -21.75 -13.57
CA ALA A 579 13.60 -21.01 -12.32
C ALA A 579 14.75 -20.01 -12.15
N GLY A 580 15.99 -20.46 -12.42
CA GLY A 580 17.19 -19.60 -12.34
C GLY A 580 17.42 -18.74 -13.59
N GLY A 581 16.78 -19.06 -14.72
CA GLY A 581 17.04 -18.39 -16.01
C GLY A 581 16.85 -16.88 -15.94
N THR A 582 15.79 -16.41 -15.29
CA THR A 582 15.51 -14.98 -15.12
C THR A 582 16.59 -14.30 -14.29
N THR A 583 17.02 -14.94 -13.21
CA THR A 583 18.08 -14.43 -12.32
C THR A 583 19.42 -14.29 -13.01
N PHE A 584 19.82 -15.27 -13.83
CA PHE A 584 21.15 -15.29 -14.44
C PHE A 584 21.22 -14.59 -15.81
N LEU A 585 20.19 -14.74 -16.64
CA LEU A 585 20.21 -14.21 -18.02
C LEU A 585 19.92 -12.71 -18.05
N SER A 586 19.04 -12.21 -17.17
CA SER A 586 18.64 -10.81 -17.24
C SER A 586 19.83 -9.85 -17.01
N PRO A 587 20.69 -10.05 -15.98
CA PRO A 587 21.90 -9.24 -15.82
C PRO A 587 22.89 -9.37 -16.98
N MET A 588 23.03 -10.57 -17.54
CA MET A 588 23.96 -10.84 -18.64
C MET A 588 23.55 -10.11 -19.93
N LEU A 589 22.25 -9.96 -20.16
CA LEU A 589 21.67 -9.31 -21.34
C LEU A 589 21.37 -7.83 -21.12
N HIS A 590 21.55 -7.32 -19.89
CA HIS A 590 21.12 -5.97 -19.48
C HIS A 590 19.63 -5.69 -19.80
N GLU A 591 18.82 -6.74 -19.86
CA GLU A 591 17.44 -6.73 -20.31
C GLU A 591 16.65 -7.75 -19.46
N PHE A 592 15.43 -7.42 -19.00
CA PHE A 592 14.61 -8.37 -18.22
C PHE A 592 14.14 -9.58 -19.06
N VAL A 593 14.57 -10.79 -18.68
CA VAL A 593 14.16 -12.02 -19.37
C VAL A 593 13.29 -12.90 -18.47
N PHE A 594 12.03 -13.09 -18.86
CA PHE A 594 11.10 -13.93 -18.11
C PHE A 594 11.13 -15.39 -18.57
N THR A 595 11.69 -16.27 -17.76
CA THR A 595 11.90 -17.70 -18.08
C THR A 595 11.00 -18.65 -17.29
N TRP A 596 10.28 -18.13 -16.30
CA TRP A 596 9.39 -18.91 -15.44
C TRP A 596 8.22 -19.61 -16.14
N PRO A 597 7.75 -19.20 -17.35
CA PRO A 597 6.82 -20.01 -18.13
C PRO A 597 7.35 -21.43 -18.40
N VAL A 598 8.67 -21.62 -18.46
CA VAL A 598 9.30 -22.95 -18.56
C VAL A 598 9.04 -23.79 -17.31
N CYS A 599 9.01 -23.20 -16.12
CA CYS A 599 8.72 -23.91 -14.87
C CYS A 599 7.30 -24.48 -14.88
N LEU A 600 6.33 -23.65 -15.25
CA LEU A 600 4.92 -24.04 -15.40
C LEU A 600 4.77 -25.17 -16.42
N PHE A 601 5.42 -25.04 -17.58
CA PHE A 601 5.38 -26.08 -18.60
C PHE A 601 6.07 -27.38 -18.13
N ALA A 602 7.16 -27.27 -17.37
CA ALA A 602 7.89 -28.42 -16.84
C ALA A 602 7.11 -29.21 -15.79
N VAL A 603 6.25 -28.56 -14.98
CA VAL A 603 5.34 -29.28 -14.06
C VAL A 603 4.09 -29.80 -14.77
N PHE A 604 3.65 -29.14 -15.85
CA PHE A 604 2.51 -29.54 -16.66
C PHE A 604 2.74 -30.84 -17.44
N GLN A 605 3.93 -31.03 -18.01
CA GLN A 605 4.20 -32.19 -18.88
C GLN A 605 4.11 -33.54 -18.13
N PRO A 606 4.76 -33.73 -16.96
CA PRO A 606 4.56 -34.94 -16.15
C PRO A 606 3.10 -35.16 -15.73
N PHE A 607 2.34 -34.10 -15.50
CA PHE A 607 0.92 -34.18 -15.16
C PHE A 607 0.09 -34.72 -16.33
N ILE A 608 0.24 -34.17 -17.53
CA ILE A 608 -0.45 -34.65 -18.74
C ILE A 608 -0.08 -36.09 -19.10
N ASP A 609 1.20 -36.46 -18.95
CA ASP A 609 1.67 -37.82 -19.23
C ASP A 609 1.07 -38.86 -18.27
N ARG A 610 0.80 -38.46 -17.03
CA ARG A 610 0.30 -39.32 -15.95
C ARG A 610 -1.21 -39.28 -15.75
N ILE A 611 -1.91 -38.31 -16.31
CA ILE A 611 -3.38 -38.39 -16.39
C ILE A 611 -3.75 -39.56 -17.29
N VAL A 612 -4.49 -40.51 -16.72
CA VAL A 612 -4.93 -41.71 -17.40
C VAL A 612 -6.36 -41.49 -17.89
N LEU A 613 -6.53 -41.23 -19.20
CA LEU A 613 -7.83 -41.26 -19.88
C LEU A 613 -8.24 -42.70 -20.27
N LYS A 614 -7.98 -43.70 -19.43
CA LYS A 614 -8.31 -45.11 -19.73
C LYS A 614 -9.63 -45.49 -19.06
N ARG A 615 -10.47 -46.24 -19.78
CA ARG A 615 -11.72 -46.84 -19.29
C ARG A 615 -11.52 -48.04 -18.33
N ARG A 616 -10.31 -48.25 -17.77
CA ARG A 616 -10.00 -49.40 -16.90
C ARG A 616 -9.83 -48.95 -15.46
N PRO A 617 -10.24 -49.76 -14.47
CA PRO A 617 -10.03 -49.43 -13.07
C PRO A 617 -8.54 -49.34 -12.75
N MET A 618 -8.10 -48.21 -12.21
CA MET A 618 -6.70 -47.96 -11.84
C MET A 618 -6.32 -48.71 -10.56
N ALA A 619 -5.11 -49.27 -10.53
CA ALA A 619 -4.52 -49.86 -9.33
C ALA A 619 -4.19 -48.79 -8.28
N GLY A 620 -4.15 -49.16 -6.99
CA GLY A 620 -3.94 -48.21 -5.89
C GLY A 620 -2.66 -47.38 -6.02
N HIS A 621 -1.56 -47.99 -6.46
CA HIS A 621 -0.28 -47.30 -6.68
C HIS A 621 -0.34 -46.28 -7.83
N GLU A 622 -1.05 -46.58 -8.92
CA GLU A 622 -1.23 -45.66 -10.06
C GLU A 622 -2.07 -44.45 -9.65
N ARG A 623 -3.13 -44.66 -8.85
CA ARG A 623 -3.96 -43.56 -8.32
C ARG A 623 -3.15 -42.62 -7.45
N PHE A 624 -2.31 -43.18 -6.56
CA PHE A 624 -1.44 -42.38 -5.70
C PHE A 624 -0.45 -41.53 -6.51
N GLN A 625 0.19 -42.11 -7.52
CA GLN A 625 1.13 -41.39 -8.38
C GLN A 625 0.47 -40.29 -9.21
N SER A 626 -0.72 -40.54 -9.79
CA SER A 626 -1.49 -39.52 -10.50
C SER A 626 -1.94 -38.40 -9.57
N GLY A 627 -2.36 -38.74 -8.33
CA GLY A 627 -2.69 -37.78 -7.29
C GLY A 627 -1.49 -36.89 -6.93
N LEU A 628 -0.31 -37.48 -6.72
CA LEU A 628 0.92 -36.74 -6.44
C LEU A 628 1.29 -35.76 -7.57
N SER A 629 1.14 -36.18 -8.83
CA SER A 629 1.39 -35.30 -9.98
C SER A 629 0.38 -34.18 -10.14
N CYS A 630 -0.88 -34.40 -9.75
CA CYS A 630 -1.89 -33.35 -9.67
C CYS A 630 -1.53 -32.33 -8.59
N VAL A 631 -1.16 -32.79 -7.39
CA VAL A 631 -0.73 -31.93 -6.29
C VAL A 631 0.52 -31.13 -6.66
N ALA A 632 1.50 -31.76 -7.30
CA ALA A 632 2.72 -31.08 -7.75
C ALA A 632 2.43 -30.02 -8.83
N PHE A 633 1.53 -30.31 -9.78
CA PHE A 633 1.11 -29.35 -10.80
C PHE A 633 0.39 -28.15 -10.19
N LEU A 634 -0.63 -28.39 -9.35
CA LEU A 634 -1.38 -27.33 -8.67
C LEU A 634 -0.48 -26.52 -7.72
N GLY A 635 0.41 -27.18 -6.99
CA GLY A 635 1.40 -26.53 -6.13
C GLY A 635 2.38 -25.67 -6.92
N GLY A 636 2.84 -26.12 -8.09
CA GLY A 636 3.69 -25.35 -9.00
C GLY A 636 2.97 -24.11 -9.55
N CYS A 637 1.71 -24.25 -9.97
CA CYS A 637 0.88 -23.12 -10.41
C CYS A 637 0.64 -22.11 -9.28
N LEU A 638 0.35 -22.58 -8.06
CA LEU A 638 0.16 -21.73 -6.90
C LEU A 638 1.46 -21.01 -6.51
N LEU A 639 2.59 -21.71 -6.49
CA LEU A 639 3.89 -21.11 -6.19
C LEU A 639 4.26 -20.05 -7.23
N TYR A 640 4.07 -20.34 -8.51
CA TYR A 640 4.24 -19.36 -9.60
C TYR A 640 3.38 -18.12 -9.34
N PHE A 641 2.08 -18.31 -9.10
CA PHE A 641 1.14 -17.24 -8.87
C PHE A 641 1.57 -16.37 -7.68
N LEU A 642 1.79 -16.98 -6.51
CA LEU A 642 2.18 -16.26 -5.30
C LEU A 642 3.52 -15.54 -5.44
N THR A 643 4.48 -16.13 -6.16
CA THR A 643 5.79 -15.50 -6.37
C THR A 643 5.69 -14.31 -7.32
N CYS A 644 5.00 -14.46 -8.46
CA CYS A 644 4.74 -13.35 -9.38
C CYS A 644 3.98 -12.21 -8.70
N ARG A 645 2.94 -12.54 -7.93
CA ARG A 645 2.16 -11.58 -7.14
C ARG A 645 3.02 -10.83 -6.13
N ARG A 646 3.86 -11.55 -5.37
CA ARG A 646 4.77 -10.96 -4.38
C ARG A 646 5.86 -10.06 -5.01
N LEU A 647 6.25 -10.35 -6.24
CA LEU A 647 7.18 -9.54 -7.04
C LEU A 647 6.48 -8.46 -7.89
N SER A 648 5.16 -8.31 -7.75
CA SER A 648 4.36 -7.35 -8.52
C SER A 648 4.54 -7.50 -10.05
N LEU A 649 4.58 -8.75 -10.54
CA LEU A 649 4.67 -9.05 -11.98
C LEU A 649 3.27 -9.17 -12.60
N VAL A 650 3.01 -8.41 -13.67
CA VAL A 650 1.73 -8.38 -14.42
C VAL A 650 1.26 -9.76 -14.90
N PHE A 651 2.17 -10.73 -15.06
CA PHE A 651 1.90 -12.04 -15.67
C PHE A 651 1.48 -13.13 -14.67
N GLU A 652 1.12 -12.78 -13.43
CA GLU A 652 0.74 -13.73 -12.38
C GLU A 652 -0.34 -14.74 -12.81
N TRP A 653 -1.31 -14.33 -13.64
CA TRP A 653 -2.36 -15.22 -14.17
C TRP A 653 -2.13 -15.67 -15.62
N VAL A 654 -1.34 -14.91 -16.37
CA VAL A 654 -1.26 -14.99 -17.84
C VAL A 654 -0.88 -16.39 -18.31
N PHE A 655 0.23 -16.90 -17.77
CA PHE A 655 0.77 -18.19 -18.18
C PHE A 655 0.02 -19.39 -17.57
N LEU A 656 -0.92 -19.18 -16.65
CA LEU A 656 -1.80 -20.24 -16.15
C LEU A 656 -2.91 -20.57 -17.17
N GLY A 657 -3.29 -19.62 -18.03
CA GLY A 657 -4.29 -19.84 -19.08
C GLY A 657 -3.79 -20.67 -20.27
N GLY A 658 -2.48 -20.67 -20.54
CA GLY A 658 -1.90 -21.28 -21.73
C GLY A 658 -1.99 -22.81 -21.81
N PHE A 659 -2.26 -23.49 -20.69
CA PHE A 659 -2.26 -24.96 -20.66
C PHE A 659 -3.27 -25.57 -21.62
N PHE A 660 -4.44 -24.96 -21.81
CA PHE A 660 -5.49 -25.48 -22.68
C PHE A 660 -5.03 -25.63 -24.13
N ALA A 661 -4.28 -24.67 -24.65
CA ALA A 661 -3.73 -24.74 -26.01
C ALA A 661 -2.62 -25.80 -26.14
N ALA A 662 -1.92 -26.11 -25.05
CA ALA A 662 -0.81 -27.06 -25.02
C ALA A 662 -1.26 -28.53 -24.94
N VAL A 663 -2.44 -28.81 -24.40
CA VAL A 663 -3.00 -30.17 -24.23
C VAL A 663 -2.99 -31.01 -25.53
N PRO A 664 -3.55 -30.57 -26.68
CA PRO A 664 -3.64 -31.42 -27.86
C PRO A 664 -2.26 -31.83 -28.39
N PHE A 665 -1.29 -30.92 -28.37
CA PHE A 665 0.09 -31.19 -28.81
C PHE A 665 0.83 -32.14 -27.85
N SER A 666 0.61 -31.98 -26.54
CA SER A 666 1.20 -32.84 -25.52
C SER A 666 0.63 -34.27 -25.57
N LEU A 667 -0.69 -34.41 -25.80
CA LEU A 667 -1.32 -35.71 -26.02
C LEU A 667 -0.90 -36.36 -27.35
N ALA A 668 -0.71 -35.56 -28.41
CA ALA A 668 -0.19 -36.04 -29.69
C ALA A 668 1.22 -36.65 -29.53
N ALA A 669 2.10 -36.01 -28.77
CA ALA A 669 3.44 -36.51 -28.44
C ALA A 669 3.38 -37.91 -27.79
N ARG A 670 2.44 -38.10 -26.87
CA ARG A 670 2.24 -39.33 -26.10
C ARG A 670 1.73 -40.50 -26.94
N HIS A 671 0.81 -40.24 -27.86
CA HIS A 671 0.06 -41.30 -28.56
C HIS A 671 0.54 -41.60 -29.98
N LEU A 672 0.89 -40.57 -30.76
CA LEU A 672 1.11 -40.73 -32.21
C LEU A 672 2.54 -41.16 -32.57
N PHE A 673 3.53 -40.77 -31.77
CA PHE A 673 4.94 -40.94 -32.12
C PHE A 673 5.63 -42.09 -31.39
N ARG A 674 5.00 -42.63 -30.34
CA ARG A 674 5.60 -43.62 -29.43
C ARG A 674 6.09 -44.91 -30.09
N ALA A 675 5.52 -45.28 -31.23
CA ALA A 675 5.90 -46.49 -31.98
C ALA A 675 6.88 -46.21 -33.14
N ARG A 676 7.32 -44.96 -33.35
CA ARG A 676 8.14 -44.58 -34.52
C ARG A 676 9.63 -44.71 -34.23
N ARG A 677 10.40 -45.08 -35.26
CA ARG A 677 11.87 -45.23 -35.23
C ARG A 677 12.61 -43.95 -34.80
N TRP A 678 12.07 -42.77 -35.09
CA TRP A 678 12.65 -41.46 -34.76
C TRP A 678 11.92 -40.80 -33.58
N TYR A 679 11.39 -41.60 -32.65
CA TYR A 679 10.60 -41.12 -31.52
C TYR A 679 11.24 -39.94 -30.76
N PRO A 680 12.55 -39.92 -30.45
CA PRO A 680 13.16 -38.78 -29.76
C PRO A 680 13.04 -37.46 -30.53
N PHE A 681 13.26 -37.49 -31.84
CA PHE A 681 13.11 -36.31 -32.69
C PHE A 681 11.66 -35.79 -32.70
N TRP A 682 10.68 -36.69 -32.85
CA TRP A 682 9.27 -36.33 -32.82
C TRP A 682 8.79 -35.85 -31.45
N GLN A 683 9.37 -36.39 -30.38
CA GLN A 683 9.10 -35.95 -29.02
C GLN A 683 9.59 -34.52 -28.80
N VAL A 684 10.81 -34.20 -29.27
CA VAL A 684 11.37 -32.84 -29.22
C VAL A 684 10.50 -31.86 -30.01
N LEU A 685 10.12 -32.21 -31.24
CA LEU A 685 9.25 -31.38 -32.08
C LEU A 685 7.88 -31.15 -31.44
N ALA A 686 7.24 -32.21 -30.93
CA ALA A 686 5.94 -32.09 -30.30
C ALA A 686 6.00 -31.27 -29.00
N THR A 687 7.09 -31.39 -28.23
CA THR A 687 7.33 -30.57 -27.04
C THR A 687 7.50 -29.09 -27.40
N ALA A 688 8.26 -28.79 -28.46
CA ALA A 688 8.43 -27.43 -28.97
C ALA A 688 7.09 -26.82 -29.41
N LEU A 689 6.27 -27.59 -30.15
CA LEU A 689 4.93 -27.15 -30.58
C LEU A 689 3.99 -26.93 -29.39
N ALA A 690 4.00 -27.85 -28.41
CA ALA A 690 3.21 -27.71 -27.20
C ALA A 690 3.59 -26.49 -26.37
N PHE A 691 4.90 -26.21 -26.22
CA PHE A 691 5.37 -25.01 -25.55
C PHE A 691 5.04 -23.74 -26.33
N THR A 692 5.14 -23.78 -27.66
CA THR A 692 4.73 -22.66 -28.54
C THR A 692 3.26 -22.34 -28.37
N ALA A 693 2.39 -23.35 -28.38
CA ALA A 693 0.97 -23.18 -28.13
C ALA A 693 0.69 -22.65 -26.72
N PHE A 694 1.37 -23.19 -25.70
CA PHE A 694 1.30 -22.70 -24.32
C PHE A 694 1.65 -21.21 -24.20
N PHE A 695 2.82 -20.83 -24.71
CA PHE A 695 3.36 -19.49 -24.54
C PHE A 695 2.52 -18.45 -25.30
N TRP A 696 2.28 -18.67 -26.59
CA TRP A 696 1.60 -17.67 -27.42
C TRP A 696 0.10 -17.58 -27.13
N SER A 697 -0.57 -18.65 -26.71
CA SER A 697 -1.95 -18.53 -26.22
C SER A 697 -2.05 -17.72 -24.94
N SER A 698 -1.06 -17.84 -24.04
CA SER A 698 -0.95 -17.00 -22.84
C SER A 698 -0.75 -15.53 -23.22
N VAL A 699 0.12 -15.23 -24.19
CA VAL A 699 0.33 -13.87 -24.71
C VAL A 699 -0.96 -13.30 -25.33
N VAL A 700 -1.68 -14.08 -26.13
CA VAL A 700 -2.96 -13.63 -26.70
C VAL A 700 -3.96 -13.29 -25.59
N TYR A 701 -4.06 -14.14 -24.56
CA TYR A 701 -4.91 -13.88 -23.40
C TYR A 701 -4.52 -12.58 -22.68
N LEU A 702 -3.21 -12.34 -22.49
CA LEU A 702 -2.70 -11.10 -21.90
C LEU A 702 -3.16 -9.85 -22.69
N TYR A 703 -3.06 -9.86 -24.02
CA TYR A 703 -3.49 -8.73 -24.86
C TYR A 703 -5.01 -8.56 -24.92
N LEU A 704 -5.79 -9.64 -24.77
CA LEU A 704 -7.26 -9.59 -24.72
C LEU A 704 -7.82 -9.07 -23.40
N ARG A 705 -7.04 -9.10 -22.31
CA ARG A 705 -7.45 -8.57 -21.00
C ARG A 705 -7.29 -7.04 -20.92
N VAL A 706 -6.29 -6.51 -21.61
CA VAL A 706 -5.92 -5.09 -21.55
C VAL A 706 -6.73 -4.24 -22.55
N ARG A 707 -7.37 -4.87 -23.53
CA ARG A 707 -8.38 -4.24 -24.41
C ARG A 707 -9.77 -4.52 -23.89
#